data_AF-A0A167WQE4-F1
#
_entry.id   AF-A0A167WQE4-F1
#
_cell.length_a   1.000
_cell.length_b   1.000
_cell.length_c   1.000
_cell.angle_alpha   90.00
_cell.angle_beta   90.00
_cell.angle_gamma   90.00
#
_symmetry.space_group_name_H-M   'P 1'
#
loop_
_entity.id
_entity.type
_entity.pdbx_description
1 polymer ?
#
loop_
_entity_poly.entity_id
_entity_poly.type
_entity_poly.pdbx_seq_one_letter_code
_entity_poly.pdbx_strand_id
1 'polypeptide(L)'
;MAIADSDSDQQFLVKPFIGTGKVFADLPASIQTAFKNLTTVPSVIETIILPRHDMSVLQLIKHPLPPICLVTPSPGPASLYFFKDEPAPLGAETTRLLKTLSVPTFLRTSDLLASAGQRWLDGYQSIAYVHTSDTTRFPLWILRLWRQILDITAAQKTWADADRYLSGLQLKNKLEIRVQADNFRILLSNLPWHGRVKGFSDNEDVTYLAAFASTRWLSDIHETFMLECIQRHIRASPDYDAKKLLTSIWTSQKIITAYNNRTRHTYPPSTPDPLAQLGNDLASGIKTKLGMMWFINDGHWASTDISVNNSQCTIAYADPERQALPESVRAPVNWWLAAHLKHSLSWATLECALQRDGYSCGILANNALAHDVLPEMYPLIDTSVFGAVVIARLKAGAEVIQHHCLMVLNIARGLERIGKTRFATICLSAISLERCTPAITKMTEDENFQLQESIHRLFVKDSYAADTFTMGLKRLIKVLKPFAKTIASLESSQANPADVYLFWLAILANLKRVLDSGDTGFSAGEAGQIRAVANEPFRELLQEGPTDCYISVFYLDPRYVHSKVLKKLNPLELTISIPAQHPGSSHTPGTKIPSQAAYSRVLKYIGSLHSSDVKAAIKSQFYSYSLLRFPFDKPLMEGQTCIGKKLYSIKPNSMPEERVVSVFTRMNSGPRNAQEVRTLVDMTQIRQYEMYIQKPEINYEHPTVDFCDLDQELFDQPGTPTSTGEKTAKRKFQTSSLLVDDDHHDGEGIGENTREWMDDELVGVVPQPNFSTVEQDADLDASELEDLLADRPRKDKGKGRAQEPDRIEETTDDEHSDEDDWDLA
;
A
#
# COMPACT_ATOMS: atom_id res chain seq x y z
N MET A 1 35.67 -20.83 -22.25
CA MET A 1 36.55 -20.61 -21.09
C MET A 1 35.93 -21.32 -19.92
N ALA A 2 36.42 -22.53 -19.62
CA ALA A 2 36.11 -23.24 -18.39
C ALA A 2 36.97 -22.60 -17.29
N ILE A 3 36.34 -21.97 -16.31
CA ILE A 3 37.00 -21.54 -15.08
C ILE A 3 36.75 -22.64 -14.06
N ALA A 4 37.85 -23.20 -13.58
CA ALA A 4 37.93 -24.33 -12.69
C ALA A 4 37.12 -24.08 -11.41
N ASP A 5 36.20 -24.99 -11.16
CA ASP A 5 35.64 -25.25 -9.85
C ASP A 5 36.69 -26.10 -9.10
N SER A 6 37.60 -25.42 -8.43
CA SER A 6 38.61 -26.04 -7.57
C SER A 6 38.53 -25.41 -6.19
N ASP A 7 37.52 -25.81 -5.43
CA ASP A 7 37.70 -25.93 -3.99
C ASP A 7 37.33 -27.36 -3.58
N SER A 8 38.38 -28.07 -3.19
CA SER A 8 38.41 -29.47 -2.87
C SER A 8 37.43 -29.84 -1.74
N ASP A 9 36.60 -30.84 -1.99
CA ASP A 9 36.03 -31.76 -1.00
C ASP A 9 37.17 -32.45 -0.22
N GLN A 10 37.83 -31.71 0.68
CA GLN A 10 38.50 -32.33 1.81
C GLN A 10 37.38 -32.87 2.71
N GLN A 11 37.16 -34.19 2.64
CA GLN A 11 36.39 -34.95 3.61
C GLN A 11 36.84 -34.55 5.02
N PHE A 12 36.10 -33.64 5.65
CA PHE A 12 36.47 -33.11 6.96
C PHE A 12 36.25 -34.23 7.99
N LEU A 13 37.34 -34.87 8.40
CA LEU A 13 37.29 -35.97 9.35
C LEU A 13 37.06 -35.39 10.74
N VAL A 14 35.88 -35.67 11.32
CA VAL A 14 35.54 -35.34 12.71
C VAL A 14 36.32 -36.22 13.71
N LYS A 15 36.67 -37.46 13.30
CA LYS A 15 37.33 -38.48 14.11
C LYS A 15 38.57 -38.00 14.91
N PRO A 16 39.48 -37.15 14.38
CA PRO A 16 40.65 -36.67 15.10
C PRO A 16 40.35 -35.74 16.28
N PHE A 17 39.12 -35.26 16.43
CA PHE A 17 38.74 -34.36 17.52
C PHE A 17 38.03 -35.10 18.67
N ILE A 18 37.43 -36.25 18.40
CA ILE A 18 36.70 -37.04 19.39
C ILE A 18 37.67 -37.69 20.39
N GLY A 19 37.41 -37.55 21.69
CA GLY A 19 38.20 -38.12 22.78
C GLY A 19 39.51 -37.42 23.08
N THR A 20 39.74 -36.21 22.54
CA THR A 20 41.03 -35.50 22.64
C THR A 20 41.17 -34.55 23.84
N GLY A 21 40.16 -34.47 24.71
CA GLY A 21 40.18 -33.58 25.88
C GLY A 21 40.06 -32.09 25.56
N LYS A 22 39.67 -31.74 24.32
CA LYS A 22 39.43 -30.36 23.88
C LYS A 22 38.05 -29.85 24.33
N VAL A 23 37.93 -28.54 24.47
CA VAL A 23 36.68 -27.85 24.83
C VAL A 23 35.88 -27.53 23.58
N PHE A 24 34.59 -27.89 23.55
CA PHE A 24 33.71 -27.72 22.37
C PHE A 24 33.61 -26.26 21.90
N ALA A 25 33.54 -25.32 22.84
CA ALA A 25 33.38 -23.90 22.55
C ALA A 25 34.57 -23.31 21.75
N ASP A 26 35.76 -23.90 21.89
CA ASP A 26 37.00 -23.41 21.28
C ASP A 26 37.29 -24.04 19.91
N LEU A 27 36.38 -24.88 19.40
CA LEU A 27 36.59 -25.61 18.15
C LEU A 27 36.19 -24.83 16.88
N PRO A 28 36.81 -25.14 15.73
CA PRO A 28 36.49 -24.52 14.45
C PRO A 28 35.01 -24.62 14.06
N ALA A 29 34.53 -23.63 13.31
CA ALA A 29 33.14 -23.56 12.83
C ALA A 29 32.69 -24.81 12.05
N SER A 30 33.62 -25.52 11.39
CA SER A 30 33.35 -26.78 10.69
C SER A 30 32.93 -27.91 11.65
N ILE A 31 33.54 -28.02 12.83
CA ILE A 31 33.15 -28.99 13.87
C ILE A 31 31.78 -28.62 14.47
N GLN A 32 31.56 -27.33 14.72
CA GLN A 32 30.26 -26.84 15.21
C GLN A 32 29.14 -27.11 14.20
N THR A 33 29.43 -26.95 12.90
CA THR A 33 28.50 -27.27 11.81
C THR A 33 28.23 -28.78 11.72
N ALA A 34 29.25 -29.63 11.85
CA ALA A 34 29.08 -31.08 11.90
C ALA A 34 28.19 -31.52 13.08
N PHE A 35 28.38 -30.93 14.27
CA PHE A 35 27.52 -31.18 15.42
C PHE A 35 26.08 -30.68 15.21
N LYS A 36 25.93 -29.51 14.58
CA LYS A 36 24.62 -28.98 14.21
C LYS A 36 23.89 -29.97 13.30
N ASN A 37 24.55 -30.48 12.26
CA ASN A 37 23.98 -31.47 11.33
C ASN A 37 23.62 -32.79 12.04
N LEU A 38 24.49 -33.28 12.94
CA LEU A 38 24.24 -34.49 13.74
C LEU A 38 23.01 -34.36 14.65
N THR A 39 22.75 -33.15 15.15
CA THR A 39 21.63 -32.87 16.05
C THR A 39 20.37 -32.40 15.34
N THR A 40 20.40 -32.21 14.01
CA THR A 40 19.21 -31.87 13.22
C THR A 40 18.23 -33.04 13.20
N VAL A 41 16.96 -32.77 13.49
CA VAL A 41 15.91 -33.79 13.47
C VAL A 41 15.65 -34.22 12.02
N PRO A 42 15.61 -35.53 11.70
CA PRO A 42 15.29 -35.98 10.36
C PRO A 42 13.87 -35.54 9.94
N SER A 43 13.72 -35.04 8.71
CA SER A 43 12.44 -34.52 8.19
C SER A 43 11.29 -35.54 8.22
N VAL A 44 11.60 -36.82 8.01
CA VAL A 44 10.63 -37.93 8.13
C VAL A 44 10.10 -38.06 9.55
N ILE A 45 10.93 -37.80 10.57
CA ILE A 45 10.52 -37.84 11.98
C ILE A 45 9.71 -36.59 12.33
N GLU A 46 10.12 -35.41 11.86
CA GLU A 46 9.38 -34.17 12.07
C GLU A 46 7.95 -34.26 11.53
N THR A 47 7.77 -34.75 10.30
CA THR A 47 6.43 -34.86 9.69
C THR A 47 5.51 -35.90 10.35
N ILE A 48 6.09 -36.90 11.04
CA ILE A 48 5.33 -37.96 11.71
C ILE A 48 4.92 -37.60 13.14
N ILE A 49 5.76 -36.82 13.84
CA ILE A 49 5.60 -36.51 15.27
C ILE A 49 5.07 -35.09 15.50
N LEU A 50 5.60 -34.11 14.77
CA LEU A 50 5.32 -32.70 15.01
C LEU A 50 4.12 -32.23 14.18
N PRO A 51 3.27 -31.33 14.71
CA PRO A 51 2.20 -30.72 13.94
C PRO A 51 2.77 -29.87 12.79
N ARG A 52 2.10 -29.92 11.63
CA ARG A 52 2.46 -29.07 10.48
C ARG A 52 2.29 -27.59 10.85
N HIS A 53 3.17 -26.73 10.34
CA HIS A 53 3.17 -25.29 10.68
C HIS A 53 1.95 -24.54 10.10
N ASP A 54 1.31 -25.05 9.05
CA ASP A 54 0.12 -24.48 8.40
C ASP A 54 -1.20 -24.90 9.07
N MET A 55 -1.13 -25.81 10.04
CA MET A 55 -2.29 -26.26 10.82
C MET A 55 -2.89 -25.08 11.60
N SER A 56 -4.22 -25.04 11.74
CA SER A 56 -4.84 -23.95 12.48
C SER A 56 -4.65 -24.08 14.00
N VAL A 57 -4.84 -22.98 14.73
CA VAL A 57 -4.80 -22.97 16.19
C VAL A 57 -5.76 -24.01 16.78
N LEU A 58 -7.00 -24.10 16.29
CA LEU A 58 -7.98 -25.07 16.80
C LEU A 58 -7.60 -26.53 16.50
N GLN A 59 -6.92 -26.78 15.39
CA GLN A 59 -6.37 -28.10 15.06
C GLN A 59 -5.17 -28.45 15.97
N LEU A 60 -4.27 -27.49 16.23
CA LEU A 60 -3.15 -27.68 17.16
C LEU A 60 -3.66 -28.08 18.56
N ILE A 61 -4.68 -27.41 19.09
CA ILE A 61 -5.23 -27.72 20.43
C ILE A 61 -5.66 -29.19 20.55
N LYS A 62 -6.15 -29.78 19.45
CA LYS A 62 -6.60 -31.18 19.40
C LYS A 62 -5.49 -32.16 19.02
N HIS A 63 -4.32 -31.67 18.60
CA HIS A 63 -3.24 -32.51 18.12
C HIS A 63 -2.55 -33.26 19.29
N PRO A 64 -2.45 -34.60 19.25
CA PRO A 64 -1.76 -35.35 20.28
C PRO A 64 -0.25 -35.08 20.25
N LEU A 65 0.35 -34.79 21.40
CA LEU A 65 1.79 -34.63 21.56
C LEU A 65 2.31 -35.60 22.63
N PRO A 66 3.59 -36.03 22.56
CA PRO A 66 4.19 -36.83 23.60
C PRO A 66 4.11 -36.13 24.97
N PRO A 67 3.74 -36.85 26.06
CA PRO A 67 3.50 -36.24 27.36
C PRO A 67 4.79 -35.71 27.99
N ILE A 68 4.70 -34.66 28.82
CA ILE A 68 5.87 -34.19 29.60
C ILE A 68 5.98 -35.02 30.88
N CYS A 69 7.19 -35.48 31.20
CA CYS A 69 7.49 -36.17 32.45
C CYS A 69 7.47 -35.15 33.62
N LEU A 70 6.39 -35.14 34.40
CA LEU A 70 6.20 -34.22 35.54
C LEU A 70 6.73 -34.77 36.88
N VAL A 71 7.04 -36.06 36.96
CA VAL A 71 7.51 -36.73 38.18
C VAL A 71 8.93 -37.24 37.91
N THR A 72 9.91 -36.72 38.64
CA THR A 72 11.25 -37.31 38.65
C THR A 72 11.45 -38.13 39.93
N PRO A 73 11.66 -39.45 39.86
CA PRO A 73 12.51 -40.12 40.83
C PRO A 73 13.91 -39.52 40.63
N SER A 74 14.40 -38.73 41.59
CA SER A 74 15.76 -38.13 41.64
C SER A 74 16.53 -38.23 40.31
N PRO A 75 16.34 -37.29 39.37
CA PRO A 75 17.01 -37.39 38.08
C PRO A 75 18.49 -37.22 38.37
N GLY A 76 19.26 -38.30 38.23
CA GLY A 76 20.69 -38.26 38.49
C GLY A 76 21.41 -37.27 37.55
N PRO A 77 22.74 -37.17 37.63
CA PRO A 77 23.49 -36.21 36.83
C PRO A 77 23.21 -36.37 35.33
N ALA A 78 23.27 -35.26 34.58
CA ALA A 78 23.05 -35.23 33.12
C ALA A 78 23.87 -36.28 32.35
N SER A 79 25.01 -36.69 32.91
CA SER A 79 25.86 -37.77 32.40
C SER A 79 25.15 -39.12 32.25
N LEU A 80 24.11 -39.41 33.04
CA LEU A 80 23.39 -40.69 32.97
C LEU A 80 22.61 -40.85 31.67
N TYR A 81 22.27 -39.75 31.00
CA TYR A 81 21.54 -39.77 29.74
C TYR A 81 22.41 -40.20 28.56
N PHE A 82 23.72 -39.95 28.61
CA PHE A 82 24.63 -40.14 27.47
C PHE A 82 25.35 -41.48 27.51
N PHE A 83 25.44 -42.15 26.36
CA PHE A 83 26.13 -43.43 26.19
C PHE A 83 27.17 -43.36 25.06
N LYS A 84 28.27 -44.10 25.20
CA LYS A 84 29.33 -44.20 24.17
C LYS A 84 28.97 -45.18 23.05
N ASP A 85 27.98 -46.02 23.30
CA ASP A 85 27.46 -46.99 22.33
C ASP A 85 26.62 -46.31 21.25
N GLU A 86 26.55 -46.94 20.07
CA GLU A 86 25.74 -46.47 18.95
C GLU A 86 24.23 -46.50 19.28
N PRO A 87 23.44 -45.58 18.70
CA PRO A 87 21.99 -45.59 18.88
C PRO A 87 21.34 -46.78 18.17
N ALA A 88 20.15 -47.15 18.62
CA ALA A 88 19.32 -48.13 17.94
C ALA A 88 18.95 -47.65 16.52
N PRO A 89 18.82 -48.57 15.54
CA PRO A 89 18.43 -48.20 14.19
C PRO A 89 17.04 -47.55 14.16
N LEU A 90 16.89 -46.53 13.32
CA LEU A 90 15.62 -45.85 13.06
C LEU A 90 14.70 -46.79 12.26
N GLY A 91 13.66 -47.32 12.90
CA GLY A 91 12.64 -48.17 12.29
C GLY A 91 11.22 -47.77 12.71
N ALA A 92 10.22 -48.47 12.18
CA ALA A 92 8.80 -48.21 12.47
C ALA A 92 8.47 -48.31 13.98
N GLU A 93 9.12 -49.23 14.69
CA GLU A 93 8.98 -49.42 16.13
C GLU A 93 9.55 -48.23 16.93
N THR A 94 10.74 -47.76 16.59
CA THR A 94 11.37 -46.55 17.16
C THR A 94 10.47 -45.33 16.99
N THR A 95 9.90 -45.14 15.79
CA THR A 95 8.99 -44.03 15.52
C THR A 95 7.69 -44.13 16.33
N ARG A 96 7.15 -45.34 16.54
CA ARG A 96 5.98 -45.58 17.39
C ARG A 96 6.27 -45.26 18.86
N LEU A 97 7.45 -45.65 19.35
CA LEU A 97 7.90 -45.34 20.71
C LEU A 97 8.03 -43.83 20.94
N LEU A 98 8.61 -43.09 19.98
CA LEU A 98 8.77 -41.63 20.12
C LEU A 98 7.43 -40.87 20.25
N LYS A 99 6.32 -41.42 19.78
CA LYS A 99 4.98 -40.83 19.95
C LYS A 99 4.42 -40.98 21.36
N THR A 100 4.86 -41.99 22.11
CA THR A 100 4.30 -42.35 23.42
C THR A 100 5.24 -42.05 24.59
N LEU A 101 6.56 -42.01 24.34
CA LEU A 101 7.56 -41.75 25.36
C LEU A 101 7.43 -40.33 25.90
N SER A 102 7.48 -40.19 27.23
CA SER A 102 7.42 -38.89 27.86
C SER A 102 8.70 -38.09 27.65
N VAL A 103 8.58 -36.79 27.41
CA VAL A 103 9.72 -35.88 27.21
C VAL A 103 10.17 -35.32 28.56
N PRO A 104 11.49 -35.11 28.81
CA PRO A 104 11.95 -34.44 30.02
C PRO A 104 11.42 -33.01 30.17
N THR A 105 11.55 -32.44 31.36
CA THR A 105 11.21 -31.04 31.61
C THR A 105 12.10 -30.07 30.83
N PHE A 106 11.60 -28.84 30.61
CA PHE A 106 12.35 -27.79 29.91
C PHE A 106 13.75 -27.54 30.47
N LEU A 107 13.88 -27.44 31.80
CA LEU A 107 15.15 -27.24 32.47
C LEU A 107 16.11 -28.39 32.17
N ARG A 108 15.63 -29.65 32.31
CA ARG A 108 16.45 -30.83 32.05
C ARG A 108 16.89 -30.93 30.59
N THR A 109 15.98 -30.70 29.65
CA THR A 109 16.30 -30.71 28.22
C THR A 109 17.30 -29.62 27.86
N SER A 110 17.19 -28.43 28.49
CA SER A 110 18.14 -27.33 28.29
C SER A 110 19.54 -27.67 28.82
N ASP A 111 19.64 -28.28 30.00
CA ASP A 111 20.91 -28.75 30.59
C ASP A 111 21.59 -29.82 29.69
N LEU A 112 20.79 -30.74 29.16
CA LEU A 112 21.28 -31.78 28.27
C LEU A 112 21.77 -31.21 26.93
N LEU A 113 21.02 -30.27 26.33
CA LEU A 113 21.44 -29.57 25.11
C LEU A 113 22.73 -28.76 25.31
N ALA A 114 22.86 -28.06 26.45
CA ALA A 114 24.04 -27.26 26.77
C ALA A 114 25.31 -28.12 26.90
N SER A 115 25.18 -29.35 27.41
CA SER A 115 26.30 -30.28 27.56
C SER A 115 26.53 -31.20 26.35
N ALA A 116 25.58 -31.29 25.41
CA ALA A 116 25.61 -32.25 24.31
C ALA A 116 26.83 -32.11 23.39
N GLY A 117 27.26 -30.87 23.10
CA GLY A 117 28.45 -30.62 22.25
C GLY A 117 29.72 -31.18 22.88
N GLN A 118 29.92 -30.93 24.17
CA GLN A 118 31.08 -31.47 24.90
C GLN A 118 30.98 -32.99 25.04
N ARG A 119 29.79 -33.54 25.32
CA ARG A 119 29.59 -35.00 25.41
C ARG A 119 29.87 -35.71 24.09
N TRP A 120 29.42 -35.15 22.97
CA TRP A 120 29.75 -35.68 21.67
C TRP A 120 31.27 -35.70 21.43
N LEU A 121 31.97 -34.63 21.79
CA LEU A 121 33.43 -34.55 21.78
C LEU A 121 34.10 -35.59 22.66
N ASP A 122 33.54 -35.89 23.83
CA ASP A 122 34.07 -36.88 24.77
C ASP A 122 33.81 -38.34 24.33
N GLY A 123 33.22 -38.53 23.14
CA GLY A 123 32.98 -39.84 22.51
C GLY A 123 31.62 -40.45 22.82
N TYR A 124 30.66 -39.67 23.32
CA TYR A 124 29.28 -40.14 23.50
C TYR A 124 28.51 -40.05 22.17
N GLN A 125 27.83 -41.15 21.81
CA GLN A 125 27.20 -41.32 20.50
C GLN A 125 25.67 -41.38 20.56
N SER A 126 25.10 -41.70 21.73
CA SER A 126 23.65 -41.86 21.89
C SER A 126 23.13 -41.34 23.23
N ILE A 127 21.81 -41.19 23.30
CA ILE A 127 21.06 -40.73 24.47
C ILE A 127 19.91 -41.69 24.81
N ALA A 128 19.63 -41.95 26.08
CA ALA A 128 18.48 -42.76 26.50
C ALA A 128 17.43 -41.94 27.28
N TYR A 129 16.19 -42.42 27.29
CA TYR A 129 15.10 -41.84 28.09
C TYR A 129 15.19 -42.33 29.55
N VAL A 130 16.25 -41.94 30.27
CA VAL A 130 16.54 -42.44 31.63
C VAL A 130 15.42 -42.14 32.65
N HIS A 131 14.57 -41.16 32.35
CA HIS A 131 13.39 -40.81 33.14
C HIS A 131 12.15 -41.68 32.83
N THR A 132 12.27 -42.66 31.94
CA THR A 132 11.23 -43.66 31.65
C THR A 132 11.77 -45.07 31.94
N SER A 133 10.91 -46.08 31.83
CA SER A 133 11.32 -47.49 31.92
C SER A 133 12.01 -48.01 30.66
N ASP A 134 12.16 -47.18 29.63
CA ASP A 134 12.71 -47.56 28.34
C ASP A 134 14.24 -47.51 28.36
N THR A 135 14.87 -48.53 27.81
CA THR A 135 16.34 -48.67 27.76
C THR A 135 16.91 -48.44 26.36
N THR A 136 16.06 -48.04 25.41
CA THR A 136 16.44 -47.77 24.02
C THR A 136 17.35 -46.56 23.96
N ARG A 137 18.38 -46.67 23.14
CA ARG A 137 19.34 -45.61 22.87
C ARG A 137 18.98 -44.93 21.56
N PHE A 138 18.88 -43.62 21.59
CA PHE A 138 18.50 -42.82 20.45
C PHE A 138 19.65 -41.91 20.01
N PRO A 139 19.65 -41.43 18.75
CA PRO A 139 20.65 -40.48 18.30
C PRO A 139 20.51 -39.12 19.00
N LEU A 140 21.58 -38.33 18.99
CA LEU A 140 21.65 -37.04 19.69
C LEU A 140 20.64 -35.99 19.20
N TRP A 141 20.10 -36.11 17.98
CA TRP A 141 19.05 -35.22 17.47
C TRP A 141 17.75 -35.28 18.29
N ILE A 142 17.54 -36.33 19.10
CA ILE A 142 16.40 -36.42 20.03
C ILE A 142 16.34 -35.24 20.99
N LEU A 143 17.48 -34.68 21.39
CA LEU A 143 17.52 -33.51 22.26
C LEU A 143 16.83 -32.29 21.62
N ARG A 144 16.97 -32.11 20.30
CA ARG A 144 16.26 -31.05 19.57
C ARG A 144 14.79 -31.38 19.39
N LEU A 145 14.45 -32.64 19.15
CA LEU A 145 13.05 -33.08 19.08
C LEU A 145 12.32 -32.79 20.41
N TRP A 146 12.94 -33.15 21.55
CA TRP A 146 12.40 -32.83 22.88
C TRP A 146 12.17 -31.35 23.06
N ARG A 147 13.13 -30.53 22.62
CA ARG A 147 13.00 -29.07 22.69
C ARG A 147 11.83 -28.56 21.85
N GLN A 148 11.71 -29.00 20.61
CA GLN A 148 10.60 -28.65 19.73
C GLN A 148 9.25 -29.06 20.34
N ILE A 149 9.13 -30.30 20.86
CA ILE A 149 7.90 -30.76 21.53
C ILE A 149 7.55 -29.87 22.71
N LEU A 150 8.52 -29.46 23.53
CA LEU A 150 8.29 -28.58 24.68
C LEU A 150 7.81 -27.18 24.26
N ASP A 151 8.45 -26.59 23.24
CA ASP A 151 8.06 -25.28 22.72
C ASP A 151 6.64 -25.33 22.11
N ILE A 152 6.30 -26.38 21.35
CA ILE A 152 4.96 -26.60 20.79
C ILE A 152 3.94 -26.86 21.92
N THR A 153 4.29 -27.62 22.95
CA THR A 153 3.40 -27.87 24.10
C THR A 153 3.07 -26.57 24.83
N ALA A 154 4.03 -25.66 24.95
CA ALA A 154 3.80 -24.34 25.54
C ALA A 154 2.84 -23.48 24.69
N ALA A 155 3.01 -23.49 23.36
CA ALA A 155 2.10 -22.83 22.42
C ALA A 155 0.68 -23.44 22.49
N GLN A 156 0.57 -24.77 22.44
CA GLN A 156 -0.69 -25.52 22.55
C GLN A 156 -1.43 -25.18 23.83
N LYS A 157 -0.72 -25.13 24.98
CA LYS A 157 -1.31 -24.74 26.27
C LYS A 157 -1.84 -23.30 26.24
N THR A 158 -1.04 -22.37 25.70
CA THR A 158 -1.42 -20.95 25.61
C THR A 158 -2.70 -20.78 24.78
N TRP A 159 -2.78 -21.44 23.63
CA TRP A 159 -3.98 -21.42 22.80
C TRP A 159 -5.16 -22.16 23.41
N ALA A 160 -4.95 -23.27 24.10
CA ALA A 160 -6.01 -23.99 24.81
C ALA A 160 -6.60 -23.16 25.96
N ASP A 161 -5.78 -22.36 26.65
CA ASP A 161 -6.25 -21.42 27.67
C ASP A 161 -7.11 -20.30 27.05
N ALA A 162 -6.71 -19.78 25.90
CA ALA A 162 -7.49 -18.80 25.14
C ALA A 162 -8.83 -19.39 24.64
N ASP A 163 -8.83 -20.60 24.06
CA ASP A 163 -10.06 -21.26 23.62
C ASP A 163 -11.02 -21.53 24.78
N ARG A 164 -10.49 -21.94 25.94
CA ARG A 164 -11.29 -22.12 27.17
C ARG A 164 -11.91 -20.82 27.65
N TYR A 165 -11.15 -19.72 27.58
CA TYR A 165 -11.67 -18.38 27.90
C TYR A 165 -12.84 -18.01 26.98
N LEU A 166 -12.69 -18.18 25.67
CA LEU A 166 -13.75 -17.93 24.68
C LEU A 166 -14.99 -18.82 24.92
N SER A 167 -14.81 -20.11 25.19
CA SER A 167 -15.91 -21.01 25.56
C SER A 167 -16.64 -20.55 26.82
N GLY A 168 -15.91 -20.03 27.83
CA GLY A 168 -16.51 -19.46 29.02
C GLY A 168 -17.36 -18.21 28.74
N LEU A 169 -17.01 -17.43 27.72
CA LEU A 169 -17.77 -16.26 27.26
C LEU A 169 -19.02 -16.65 26.46
N GLN A 170 -18.96 -17.71 25.65
CA GLN A 170 -20.11 -18.24 24.90
C GLN A 170 -21.29 -18.67 25.80
N LEU A 171 -21.00 -19.08 27.04
CA LEU A 171 -22.00 -19.47 28.03
C LEU A 171 -22.67 -18.28 28.75
N LYS A 172 -22.27 -17.04 28.46
CA LYS A 172 -22.84 -15.84 29.09
C LYS A 172 -24.17 -15.45 28.42
N ASN A 173 -25.12 -14.94 29.20
CA ASN A 173 -26.46 -14.56 28.70
C ASN A 173 -26.47 -13.33 27.76
N LYS A 174 -25.35 -12.62 27.59
CA LYS A 174 -25.30 -11.40 26.75
C LYS A 174 -24.91 -11.75 25.32
N LEU A 175 -25.84 -11.54 24.39
CA LEU A 175 -25.69 -11.88 22.97
C LEU A 175 -24.42 -11.29 22.34
N GLU A 176 -24.14 -10.01 22.58
CA GLU A 176 -23.00 -9.31 21.98
C GLU A 176 -21.65 -9.93 22.36
N ILE A 177 -21.48 -10.35 23.63
CA ILE A 177 -20.24 -11.02 24.08
C ILE A 177 -20.08 -12.37 23.37
N ARG A 178 -21.17 -13.13 23.22
CA ARG A 178 -21.16 -14.43 22.54
C ARG A 178 -20.75 -14.28 21.08
N VAL A 179 -21.36 -13.32 20.37
CA VAL A 179 -21.03 -13.02 18.97
C VAL A 179 -19.55 -12.68 18.80
N GLN A 180 -18.98 -11.83 19.67
CA GLN A 180 -17.56 -11.50 19.58
C GLN A 180 -16.65 -12.68 19.91
N ALA A 181 -17.04 -13.54 20.87
CA ALA A 181 -16.30 -14.75 21.18
C ALA A 181 -16.33 -15.76 20.03
N ASP A 182 -17.49 -15.92 19.38
CA ASP A 182 -17.68 -16.76 18.19
C ASP A 182 -16.83 -16.26 17.02
N ASN A 183 -16.89 -14.96 16.73
CA ASN A 183 -16.08 -14.32 15.69
C ASN A 183 -14.58 -14.55 15.92
N PHE A 184 -14.11 -14.35 17.15
CA PHE A 184 -12.70 -14.59 17.48
C PHE A 184 -12.33 -16.07 17.30
N ARG A 185 -13.19 -16.99 17.72
CA ARG A 185 -12.97 -18.44 17.55
C ARG A 185 -12.93 -18.86 16.08
N ILE A 186 -13.76 -18.27 15.22
CA ILE A 186 -13.70 -18.46 13.76
C ILE A 186 -12.37 -17.97 13.19
N LEU A 187 -11.82 -16.87 13.72
CA LEU A 187 -10.47 -16.44 13.32
C LEU A 187 -9.40 -17.47 13.75
N LEU A 188 -9.53 -18.07 14.93
CA LEU A 188 -8.62 -19.14 15.39
C LEU A 188 -8.72 -20.42 14.54
N SER A 189 -9.85 -20.69 13.88
CA SER A 189 -9.95 -21.84 12.98
C SER A 189 -9.17 -21.64 11.68
N ASN A 190 -8.84 -20.38 11.35
CA ASN A 190 -8.14 -19.99 10.12
C ASN A 190 -6.70 -19.51 10.36
N LEU A 191 -6.37 -19.12 11.59
CA LEU A 191 -5.03 -18.67 11.98
C LEU A 191 -4.07 -19.87 12.10
N PRO A 192 -2.98 -19.92 11.31
CA PRO A 192 -1.92 -20.91 11.52
C PRO A 192 -1.35 -20.78 12.93
N TRP A 193 -1.11 -21.90 13.62
CA TRP A 193 -0.62 -21.86 15.00
C TRP A 193 0.84 -21.41 15.11
N HIS A 194 1.60 -21.49 14.01
CA HIS A 194 3.01 -21.14 13.93
C HIS A 194 3.25 -20.05 12.90
N GLY A 195 4.24 -19.20 13.17
CA GLY A 195 4.69 -18.15 12.27
C GLY A 195 4.81 -16.81 12.97
N ARG A 196 5.10 -15.78 12.18
CA ARG A 196 5.19 -14.41 12.67
C ARG A 196 3.99 -13.60 12.21
N VAL A 197 3.49 -12.74 13.08
CA VAL A 197 2.45 -11.74 12.75
C VAL A 197 2.95 -10.88 11.59
N LYS A 198 2.06 -10.61 10.64
CA LYS A 198 2.35 -9.91 9.36
C LYS A 198 1.51 -8.65 9.28
N GLY A 199 2.05 -7.64 8.61
CA GLY A 199 1.34 -6.38 8.39
C GLY A 199 1.59 -5.29 9.41
N PHE A 200 2.43 -5.55 10.41
CA PHE A 200 2.77 -4.62 11.50
C PHE A 200 4.28 -4.37 11.57
N SER A 201 4.69 -3.31 12.26
CA SER A 201 6.11 -3.00 12.45
C SER A 201 6.83 -4.04 13.33
N ASP A 202 6.13 -4.59 14.32
CA ASP A 202 6.61 -5.70 15.16
C ASP A 202 6.34 -7.06 14.48
N ASN A 203 7.31 -7.96 14.50
CA ASN A 203 7.29 -9.26 13.81
C ASN A 203 7.34 -10.42 14.82
N GLU A 204 6.35 -10.45 15.71
CA GLU A 204 6.29 -11.39 16.83
C GLU A 204 5.59 -12.71 16.50
N ASP A 205 5.76 -13.71 17.37
CA ASP A 205 5.11 -15.02 17.18
C ASP A 205 3.58 -14.89 17.29
N VAL A 206 2.85 -15.59 16.42
CA VAL A 206 1.37 -15.55 16.39
C VAL A 206 0.73 -15.94 17.71
N THR A 207 1.42 -16.71 18.57
CA THR A 207 0.96 -17.06 19.93
C THR A 207 0.73 -15.85 20.83
N TYR A 208 1.37 -14.71 20.58
CA TYR A 208 1.11 -13.47 21.33
C TYR A 208 -0.35 -13.03 21.22
N LEU A 209 -0.98 -13.26 20.06
CA LEU A 209 -2.38 -12.88 19.82
C LEU A 209 -3.38 -13.58 20.76
N ALA A 210 -2.98 -14.70 21.38
CA ALA A 210 -3.77 -15.37 22.41
C ALA A 210 -4.08 -14.47 23.62
N ALA A 211 -3.24 -13.47 23.90
CA ALA A 211 -3.46 -12.55 25.02
C ALA A 211 -4.76 -11.75 24.87
N PHE A 212 -5.21 -11.41 23.66
CA PHE A 212 -6.49 -10.72 23.44
C PHE A 212 -7.69 -11.56 23.92
N ALA A 213 -7.63 -12.89 23.79
CA ALA A 213 -8.61 -13.83 24.31
C ALA A 213 -8.26 -14.29 25.74
N SER A 214 -7.92 -13.36 26.63
CA SER A 214 -7.58 -13.65 28.04
C SER A 214 -7.80 -12.45 28.96
N THR A 215 -7.56 -12.62 30.26
CA THR A 215 -7.49 -11.52 31.25
C THR A 215 -6.05 -11.16 31.63
N ARG A 216 -5.05 -11.52 30.80
CA ARG A 216 -3.65 -11.17 31.03
C ARG A 216 -3.40 -9.69 30.72
N TRP A 217 -2.30 -9.15 31.19
CA TRP A 217 -1.85 -7.84 30.74
C TRP A 217 -1.43 -7.90 29.28
N LEU A 218 -1.75 -6.83 28.54
CA LEU A 218 -1.26 -6.63 27.19
C LEU A 218 0.14 -6.04 27.26
N SER A 219 1.04 -6.61 26.46
CA SER A 219 2.42 -6.11 26.33
C SER A 219 2.49 -4.96 25.33
N ASP A 220 3.63 -4.28 25.33
CA ASP A 220 4.08 -3.33 24.31
C ASP A 220 3.67 -3.72 22.86
N ILE A 221 3.95 -4.94 22.43
CA ILE A 221 3.62 -5.45 21.10
C ILE A 221 2.12 -5.32 20.78
N HIS A 222 1.25 -5.63 21.75
CA HIS A 222 -0.20 -5.55 21.57
C HIS A 222 -0.66 -4.11 21.44
N GLU A 223 -0.07 -3.21 22.23
CA GLU A 223 -0.34 -1.77 22.17
C GLU A 223 0.09 -1.19 20.82
N THR A 224 1.26 -1.59 20.29
CA THR A 224 1.69 -1.21 18.94
C THR A 224 0.69 -1.67 17.88
N PHE A 225 0.25 -2.94 17.94
CA PHE A 225 -0.73 -3.47 16.98
C PHE A 225 -2.03 -2.64 16.97
N MET A 226 -2.57 -2.32 18.15
CA MET A 226 -3.78 -1.51 18.27
C MET A 226 -3.58 -0.08 17.74
N LEU A 227 -2.47 0.59 18.06
CA LEU A 227 -2.18 1.93 17.57
C LEU A 227 -2.05 1.96 16.04
N GLU A 228 -1.40 0.95 15.45
CA GLU A 228 -1.28 0.87 13.99
C GLU A 228 -2.64 0.63 13.32
N CYS A 229 -3.49 -0.21 13.90
CA CYS A 229 -4.88 -0.40 13.49
C CYS A 229 -5.66 0.93 13.49
N ILE A 230 -5.64 1.66 14.60
CA ILE A 230 -6.28 2.99 14.71
C ILE A 230 -5.68 3.96 13.68
N GLN A 231 -4.36 3.95 13.48
CA GLN A 231 -3.69 4.80 12.51
C GLN A 231 -4.10 4.49 11.06
N ARG A 232 -4.43 3.23 10.74
CA ARG A 232 -5.02 2.84 9.44
C ARG A 232 -6.42 3.42 9.30
N HIS A 233 -7.27 3.35 10.33
CA HIS A 233 -8.58 3.98 10.31
C HIS A 233 -8.52 5.50 10.16
N ILE A 234 -7.56 6.18 10.81
CA ILE A 234 -7.34 7.61 10.60
C ILE A 234 -7.05 7.91 9.13
N ARG A 235 -6.22 7.09 8.47
CA ARG A 235 -5.86 7.26 7.05
C ARG A 235 -7.01 6.95 6.11
N ALA A 236 -7.89 6.03 6.48
CA ALA A 236 -9.07 5.65 5.70
C ALA A 236 -10.26 6.61 5.91
N SER A 237 -10.22 7.45 6.95
CA SER A 237 -11.29 8.40 7.24
C SER A 237 -11.44 9.45 6.14
N PRO A 238 -12.67 9.82 5.73
CA PRO A 238 -12.91 10.92 4.78
C PRO A 238 -12.33 12.25 5.24
N ASP A 239 -12.29 12.47 6.56
CA ASP A 239 -11.71 13.65 7.20
C ASP A 239 -10.23 13.47 7.56
N TYR A 240 -9.53 12.59 6.83
CA TYR A 240 -8.10 12.34 7.05
C TYR A 240 -7.29 13.63 7.02
N ASP A 241 -6.71 13.95 8.18
CA ASP A 241 -5.77 15.03 8.33
C ASP A 241 -4.37 14.45 8.52
N ALA A 242 -3.53 14.61 7.49
CA ALA A 242 -2.15 14.16 7.53
C ALA A 242 -1.30 14.84 8.62
N LYS A 243 -1.79 15.93 9.24
CA LYS A 243 -1.15 16.60 10.37
C LYS A 243 -1.41 15.91 11.71
N LYS A 244 -2.39 14.99 11.79
CA LYS A 244 -2.65 14.13 12.95
C LYS A 244 -1.83 12.83 12.83
N LEU A 245 -1.20 12.41 13.93
CA LEU A 245 -0.40 11.21 13.98
C LEU A 245 -0.54 10.51 15.33
N LEU A 246 -0.77 9.20 15.31
CA LEU A 246 -0.53 8.33 16.45
C LEU A 246 0.88 7.75 16.33
N THR A 247 1.70 7.99 17.34
CA THR A 247 3.08 7.48 17.36
C THR A 247 3.12 6.04 17.83
N SER A 248 4.19 5.33 17.44
CA SER A 248 4.53 4.07 18.09
C SER A 248 4.87 4.30 19.57
N ILE A 249 4.58 3.32 20.42
CA ILE A 249 4.94 3.28 21.84
C ILE A 249 6.44 3.50 22.10
N TRP A 250 7.30 3.16 21.14
CA TRP A 250 8.75 3.36 21.25
C TRP A 250 9.12 4.86 21.31
N THR A 251 8.22 5.75 20.89
CA THR A 251 8.45 7.20 20.89
C THR A 251 8.51 7.77 22.30
N SER A 252 7.56 7.40 23.17
CA SER A 252 7.57 7.83 24.57
C SER A 252 8.77 7.28 25.33
N GLN A 253 9.16 6.03 25.07
CA GLN A 253 10.38 5.44 25.63
C GLN A 253 11.65 6.18 25.17
N LYS A 254 11.73 6.59 23.90
CA LYS A 254 12.84 7.41 23.40
C LYS A 254 12.89 8.78 24.06
N ILE A 255 11.75 9.43 24.30
CA ILE A 255 11.67 10.69 25.04
C ILE A 255 12.21 10.51 26.46
N ILE A 256 11.78 9.48 27.18
CA ILE A 256 12.25 9.17 28.53
C ILE A 256 13.77 8.89 28.52
N THR A 257 14.24 8.10 27.58
CA THR A 257 15.67 7.75 27.44
C THR A 257 16.52 8.98 27.16
N ALA A 258 16.08 9.84 26.25
CA ALA A 258 16.77 11.09 25.94
C ALA A 258 16.78 12.04 27.15
N TYR A 259 15.65 12.18 27.84
CA TYR A 259 15.54 13.00 29.05
C TYR A 259 16.47 12.51 30.17
N ASN A 260 16.52 11.21 30.42
CA ASN A 260 17.39 10.63 31.44
C ASN A 260 18.89 10.82 31.12
N ASN A 261 19.24 10.92 29.83
CA ASN A 261 20.60 11.15 29.37
C ASN A 261 20.93 12.63 29.05
N ARG A 262 20.04 13.57 29.35
CA ARG A 262 20.16 15.00 28.98
C ARG A 262 21.41 15.71 29.49
N THR A 263 22.03 15.20 30.56
CA THR A 263 23.28 15.76 31.12
C THR A 263 24.54 15.20 30.43
N ARG A 264 24.41 14.09 29.71
CA ARG A 264 25.52 13.39 29.03
C ARG A 264 25.56 13.67 27.53
N HIS A 265 24.41 13.97 26.92
CA HIS A 265 24.28 14.23 25.50
C HIS A 265 23.51 15.52 25.23
N THR A 266 23.98 16.28 24.26
CA THR A 266 23.26 17.45 23.73
C THR A 266 22.05 16.99 22.91
N TYR A 267 20.90 17.57 23.20
CA TYR A 267 19.67 17.41 22.45
C TYR A 267 19.21 18.77 21.89
N PRO A 268 18.77 18.87 20.62
CA PRO A 268 18.72 17.80 19.61
C PRO A 268 20.12 17.28 19.21
N PRO A 269 20.27 16.00 18.85
CA PRO A 269 21.55 15.46 18.39
C PRO A 269 21.95 16.08 17.03
N SER A 270 23.27 16.15 16.76
CA SER A 270 23.80 16.66 15.49
C SER A 270 23.59 15.71 14.30
N THR A 271 23.35 14.43 14.58
CA THR A 271 23.01 13.42 13.57
C THR A 271 21.50 13.35 13.36
N PRO A 272 21.03 13.00 12.14
CA PRO A 272 19.62 12.79 11.89
C PRO A 272 19.01 11.79 12.89
N ASP A 273 17.99 12.24 13.63
CA ASP A 273 17.30 11.44 14.63
C ASP A 273 15.78 11.55 14.45
N PRO A 274 15.03 10.43 14.43
CA PRO A 274 13.58 10.45 14.24
C PRO A 274 12.81 11.22 15.31
N LEU A 275 13.27 11.24 16.56
CA LEU A 275 12.59 11.96 17.64
C LEU A 275 12.78 13.48 17.51
N ALA A 276 13.99 13.91 17.15
CA ALA A 276 14.27 15.31 16.82
C ALA A 276 13.50 15.78 15.58
N GLN A 277 13.40 14.94 14.54
CA GLN A 277 12.60 15.25 13.36
C GLN A 277 11.12 15.41 13.72
N LEU A 278 10.56 14.54 14.57
CA LEU A 278 9.18 14.65 15.00
C LEU A 278 8.91 15.96 15.77
N GLY A 279 9.84 16.37 16.63
CA GLY A 279 9.77 17.68 17.30
C GLY A 279 9.84 18.85 16.33
N ASN A 280 10.69 18.76 15.29
CA ASN A 280 10.77 19.77 14.24
C ASN A 280 9.51 19.82 13.37
N ASP A 281 8.89 18.67 13.08
CA ASP A 281 7.63 18.59 12.33
C ASP A 281 6.47 19.27 13.08
N LEU A 282 6.46 19.19 14.41
CA LEU A 282 5.54 19.96 15.26
C LEU A 282 5.86 21.46 15.18
N ALA A 283 7.13 21.83 15.30
CA ALA A 283 7.56 23.23 15.25
C ALA A 283 7.27 23.90 13.90
N SER A 284 7.34 23.14 12.80
CA SER A 284 7.06 23.64 11.45
C SER A 284 5.60 23.54 11.04
N GLY A 285 4.72 22.98 11.89
CA GLY A 285 3.30 22.77 11.58
C GLY A 285 3.02 21.68 10.53
N ILE A 286 4.01 20.83 10.22
CA ILE A 286 3.82 19.61 9.41
C ILE A 286 2.93 18.63 10.18
N LYS A 287 3.12 18.58 11.51
CA LYS A 287 2.23 17.90 12.46
C LYS A 287 1.65 18.93 13.40
N THR A 288 0.36 18.80 13.70
CA THR A 288 -0.35 19.67 14.64
C THR A 288 -0.98 18.89 15.78
N LYS A 289 -1.11 17.56 15.64
CA LYS A 289 -1.65 16.68 16.68
C LYS A 289 -0.86 15.37 16.78
N LEU A 290 -0.51 14.97 18.00
CA LEU A 290 0.32 13.80 18.27
C LEU A 290 -0.22 12.98 19.46
N GLY A 291 -0.77 11.81 19.17
CA GLY A 291 -1.17 10.84 20.19
C GLY A 291 -0.02 9.89 20.56
N MET A 292 0.16 9.65 21.85
CA MET A 292 1.22 8.79 22.40
C MET A 292 0.73 7.94 23.56
N MET A 293 1.25 6.72 23.66
CA MET A 293 1.04 5.80 24.77
C MET A 293 2.25 5.80 25.71
N TRP A 294 2.00 5.64 27.00
CA TRP A 294 2.99 5.66 28.07
C TRP A 294 2.88 4.42 28.94
N PHE A 295 4.01 3.75 29.16
CA PHE A 295 4.12 2.69 30.16
C PHE A 295 4.73 3.27 31.43
N ILE A 296 3.93 3.36 32.49
CA ILE A 296 4.24 4.07 33.73
C ILE A 296 4.54 3.07 34.84
N ASN A 297 5.64 3.29 35.57
CA ASN A 297 6.07 2.54 36.76
C ASN A 297 6.09 1.01 36.58
N ASP A 298 6.46 0.55 35.39
CA ASP A 298 6.51 -0.88 35.00
C ASP A 298 5.19 -1.64 35.21
N GLY A 299 4.07 -0.92 35.20
CA GLY A 299 2.80 -1.41 35.72
C GLY A 299 1.54 -0.94 35.01
N HIS A 300 1.59 0.13 34.21
CA HIS A 300 0.35 0.82 33.84
C HIS A 300 0.44 1.51 32.48
N TRP A 301 -0.62 1.41 31.68
CA TRP A 301 -0.74 2.11 30.42
C TRP A 301 -1.62 3.35 30.54
N ALA A 302 -1.08 4.47 30.07
CA ALA A 302 -1.77 5.76 29.99
C ALA A 302 -1.50 6.39 28.61
N SER A 303 -2.19 7.48 28.30
CA SER A 303 -2.04 8.14 27.00
C SER A 303 -1.96 9.66 27.12
N THR A 304 -1.34 10.26 26.11
CA THR A 304 -1.31 11.73 25.94
C THR A 304 -1.65 12.11 24.52
N ASP A 305 -2.37 13.22 24.38
CA ASP A 305 -2.46 13.96 23.13
C ASP A 305 -1.66 15.27 23.23
N ILE A 306 -0.89 15.59 22.20
CA ILE A 306 -0.22 16.90 22.06
C ILE A 306 -0.84 17.61 20.88
N SER A 307 -1.48 18.74 21.15
CA SER A 307 -2.09 19.60 20.15
C SER A 307 -1.37 20.95 20.09
N VAL A 308 -0.83 21.30 18.92
CA VAL A 308 -0.08 22.54 18.67
C VAL A 308 -0.90 23.48 17.78
N ASN A 309 -1.20 24.67 18.32
CA ASN A 309 -1.85 25.77 17.61
C ASN A 309 -0.87 26.96 17.47
N ASN A 310 -1.26 27.99 16.72
CA ASN A 310 -0.39 29.12 16.34
C ASN A 310 0.40 29.80 17.48
N SER A 311 -0.07 29.72 18.74
CA SER A 311 0.61 30.33 19.90
C SER A 311 0.69 29.43 21.14
N GLN A 312 0.03 28.27 21.18
CA GLN A 312 -0.10 27.45 22.38
C GLN A 312 0.04 25.97 22.04
N CYS A 313 0.73 25.24 22.92
CA CYS A 313 0.81 23.78 22.88
C CYS A 313 0.05 23.22 24.08
N THR A 314 -1.03 22.47 23.82
CA THR A 314 -1.81 21.80 24.85
C THR A 314 -1.42 20.32 24.89
N ILE A 315 -1.11 19.82 26.08
CA ILE A 315 -0.85 18.40 26.32
C ILE A 315 -1.99 17.85 27.19
N ALA A 316 -2.84 17.00 26.62
CA ALA A 316 -3.91 16.34 27.35
C ALA A 316 -3.44 14.96 27.82
N TYR A 317 -3.67 14.62 29.09
CA TYR A 317 -3.29 13.32 29.68
C TYR A 317 -4.53 12.51 30.07
N ALA A 318 -4.57 11.24 29.70
CA ALA A 318 -5.59 10.28 30.06
C ALA A 318 -4.97 9.13 30.85
N ASP A 319 -5.58 8.84 32.00
CA ASP A 319 -5.23 7.71 32.84
C ASP A 319 -6.50 6.89 33.13
N PRO A 320 -6.59 5.63 32.67
CA PRO A 320 -7.75 4.79 32.93
C PRO A 320 -8.03 4.59 34.43
N GLU A 321 -7.02 4.64 35.29
CA GLU A 321 -7.17 4.53 36.75
C GLU A 321 -7.42 5.88 37.43
N ARG A 322 -7.51 6.97 36.65
CA ARG A 322 -7.66 8.36 37.12
C ARG A 322 -6.55 8.77 38.10
N GLN A 323 -5.36 8.20 37.95
CA GLN A 323 -4.21 8.67 38.71
C GLN A 323 -3.80 10.08 38.24
N ALA A 324 -3.24 10.86 39.16
CA ALA A 324 -2.73 12.18 38.83
C ALA A 324 -1.53 12.05 37.88
N LEU A 325 -1.42 12.98 36.92
CA LEU A 325 -0.31 13.05 35.96
C LEU A 325 1.05 12.92 36.69
N PRO A 326 1.80 11.83 36.46
CA PRO A 326 3.07 11.62 37.15
C PRO A 326 4.19 12.47 36.56
N GLU A 327 5.15 12.84 37.41
CA GLU A 327 6.29 13.66 37.01
C GLU A 327 7.23 12.92 36.04
N SER A 328 7.23 11.59 36.07
CA SER A 328 7.93 10.72 35.14
C SER A 328 7.44 10.84 33.69
N VAL A 329 6.22 11.36 33.47
CA VAL A 329 5.68 11.70 32.14
C VAL A 329 5.80 13.20 31.89
N ARG A 330 5.41 14.02 32.88
CA ARG A 330 5.38 15.48 32.73
C ARG A 330 6.75 16.08 32.39
N ALA A 331 7.79 15.73 33.16
CA ALA A 331 9.10 16.36 33.00
C ALA A 331 9.77 16.02 31.65
N PRO A 332 9.80 14.74 31.19
CA PRO A 332 10.36 14.41 29.88
C PRO A 332 9.63 15.09 28.71
N VAL A 333 8.29 15.11 28.74
CA VAL A 333 7.50 15.76 27.68
C VAL A 333 7.76 17.25 27.63
N ASN A 334 7.71 17.94 28.78
CA ASN A 334 7.98 19.38 28.84
C ASN A 334 9.39 19.70 28.36
N TRP A 335 10.39 18.93 28.77
CA TRP A 335 11.78 19.12 28.33
C TRP A 335 11.94 18.93 26.81
N TRP A 336 11.36 17.85 26.27
CA TRP A 336 11.45 17.55 24.84
C TRP A 336 10.75 18.63 24.02
N LEU A 337 9.53 19.02 24.37
CA LEU A 337 8.79 20.06 23.66
C LEU A 337 9.47 21.42 23.75
N ALA A 338 10.03 21.80 24.91
CA ALA A 338 10.74 23.06 25.08
C ALA A 338 12.00 23.17 24.20
N ALA A 339 12.58 22.04 23.78
CA ALA A 339 13.72 22.04 22.87
C ALA A 339 13.34 22.38 21.41
N HIS A 340 12.07 22.23 21.04
CA HIS A 340 11.58 22.45 19.66
C HIS A 340 10.60 23.61 19.53
N LEU A 341 9.73 23.78 20.52
CA LEU A 341 8.64 24.74 20.51
C LEU A 341 8.97 25.96 21.38
N LYS A 342 8.66 27.16 20.87
CA LYS A 342 8.71 28.41 21.64
C LYS A 342 7.35 28.78 22.27
N HIS A 343 6.40 27.85 22.27
CA HIS A 343 5.04 28.06 22.74
C HIS A 343 4.92 27.89 24.26
N SER A 344 3.90 28.51 24.86
CA SER A 344 3.49 28.18 26.22
C SER A 344 2.90 26.77 26.25
N LEU A 345 3.38 25.93 27.17
CA LEU A 345 2.88 24.57 27.39
C LEU A 345 1.77 24.60 28.44
N SER A 346 0.63 23.99 28.14
CA SER A 346 -0.48 23.83 29.10
C SER A 346 -0.92 22.37 29.17
N TRP A 347 -1.09 21.85 30.38
CA TRP A 347 -1.58 20.49 30.60
C TRP A 347 -3.10 20.50 30.81
N ALA A 348 -3.77 19.53 30.19
CA ALA A 348 -5.20 19.30 30.27
C ALA A 348 -5.50 17.83 30.55
N THR A 349 -6.77 17.51 30.79
CA THR A 349 -7.25 16.14 30.92
C THR A 349 -7.77 15.65 29.57
N LEU A 350 -7.31 14.49 29.13
CA LEU A 350 -7.87 13.78 27.99
C LEU A 350 -9.01 12.88 28.48
N GLU A 351 -10.12 12.85 27.75
CA GLU A 351 -11.28 12.05 28.16
C GLU A 351 -10.95 10.55 28.08
N CYS A 352 -11.28 9.81 29.14
CA CYS A 352 -10.95 8.40 29.24
C CYS A 352 -11.95 7.67 30.13
N ALA A 353 -12.26 6.42 29.74
CA ALA A 353 -13.07 5.52 30.53
C ALA A 353 -12.35 5.08 31.81
N LEU A 354 -13.10 4.94 32.92
CA LEU A 354 -12.57 4.48 34.21
C LEU A 354 -12.37 2.97 34.21
N GLN A 355 -11.16 2.52 34.45
CA GLN A 355 -10.81 1.12 34.67
C GLN A 355 -11.46 0.58 35.95
N ARG A 356 -12.00 -0.63 35.87
CA ARG A 356 -12.66 -1.34 37.00
C ARG A 356 -12.06 -2.71 37.29
N ASP A 357 -11.05 -3.12 36.52
CA ASP A 357 -10.28 -4.35 36.71
C ASP A 357 -8.79 -4.01 36.90
N GLY A 358 -7.94 -5.02 36.99
CA GLY A 358 -6.49 -4.83 37.19
C GLY A 358 -5.65 -5.10 35.94
N TYR A 359 -6.22 -5.11 34.72
CA TYR A 359 -5.49 -5.55 33.52
C TYR A 359 -5.91 -4.88 32.21
N SER A 360 -6.92 -4.01 32.22
CA SER A 360 -7.47 -3.40 31.00
C SER A 360 -6.94 -2.01 30.66
N CYS A 361 -5.91 -1.53 31.38
CA CYS A 361 -5.32 -0.21 31.16
C CYS A 361 -4.93 0.03 29.69
N GLY A 362 -4.29 -0.95 29.03
CA GLY A 362 -3.90 -0.85 27.62
C GLY A 362 -5.08 -0.61 26.67
N ILE A 363 -6.16 -1.39 26.82
CA ILE A 363 -7.39 -1.25 26.01
C ILE A 363 -8.02 0.13 26.21
N LEU A 364 -8.11 0.60 27.45
CA LEU A 364 -8.78 1.86 27.77
C LEU A 364 -7.93 3.08 27.38
N ALA A 365 -6.61 3.00 27.53
CA ALA A 365 -5.69 4.06 27.10
C ALA A 365 -5.66 4.20 25.56
N ASN A 366 -5.72 3.09 24.81
CA ASN A 366 -5.91 3.13 23.36
C ASN A 366 -7.27 3.70 22.99
N ASN A 367 -8.34 3.30 23.68
CA ASN A 367 -9.68 3.83 23.43
C ASN A 367 -9.76 5.35 23.64
N ALA A 368 -9.08 5.89 24.66
CA ALA A 368 -8.99 7.34 24.85
C ALA A 368 -8.35 8.05 23.65
N LEU A 369 -7.23 7.54 23.13
CA LEU A 369 -6.60 8.10 21.93
C LEU A 369 -7.48 7.94 20.68
N ALA A 370 -8.07 6.76 20.50
CA ALA A 370 -8.93 6.45 19.37
C ALA A 370 -10.17 7.36 19.36
N HIS A 371 -10.77 7.60 20.53
CA HIS A 371 -11.90 8.51 20.70
C HIS A 371 -11.53 9.96 20.37
N ASP A 372 -10.36 10.42 20.82
CA ASP A 372 -9.90 11.79 20.58
C ASP A 372 -9.58 12.10 19.10
N VAL A 373 -9.26 11.08 18.30
CA VAL A 373 -9.00 11.23 16.86
C VAL A 373 -10.19 10.86 15.98
N LEU A 374 -11.01 9.88 16.39
CA LEU A 374 -12.13 9.31 15.64
C LEU A 374 -13.32 8.97 16.58
N PRO A 375 -13.98 9.99 17.19
CA PRO A 375 -14.96 9.76 18.26
C PRO A 375 -16.20 8.99 17.82
N GLU A 376 -16.62 9.14 16.56
CA GLU A 376 -17.79 8.45 15.99
C GLU A 376 -17.54 6.94 15.82
N MET A 377 -16.33 6.57 15.39
CA MET A 377 -15.93 5.18 15.21
C MET A 377 -15.54 4.52 16.54
N TYR A 378 -14.94 5.29 17.45
CA TYR A 378 -14.45 4.83 18.74
C TYR A 378 -15.08 5.63 19.88
N PRO A 379 -16.35 5.35 20.25
CA PRO A 379 -16.91 5.92 21.46
C PRO A 379 -16.13 5.44 22.69
N LEU A 380 -16.16 6.24 23.77
CA LEU A 380 -15.58 5.81 25.04
C LEU A 380 -16.30 4.58 25.57
N ILE A 381 -15.51 3.60 26.01
CA ILE A 381 -16.04 2.33 26.52
C ILE A 381 -16.75 2.58 27.85
N ASP A 382 -18.05 2.29 27.91
CA ASP A 382 -18.79 2.30 29.17
C ASP A 382 -18.41 1.08 30.02
N THR A 383 -17.46 1.25 30.92
CA THR A 383 -16.99 0.19 31.82
C THR A 383 -18.01 -0.20 32.90
N SER A 384 -19.09 0.56 33.09
CA SER A 384 -20.19 0.14 33.96
C SER A 384 -21.01 -0.99 33.33
N VAL A 385 -21.00 -1.09 32.01
CA VAL A 385 -21.66 -2.15 31.27
C VAL A 385 -20.82 -3.42 31.32
N PHE A 386 -21.39 -4.48 31.92
CA PHE A 386 -20.73 -5.78 32.00
C PHE A 386 -20.27 -6.27 30.61
N GLY A 387 -18.98 -6.59 30.53
CA GLY A 387 -18.32 -7.14 29.34
C GLY A 387 -17.99 -6.15 28.23
N ALA A 388 -18.24 -4.84 28.39
CA ALA A 388 -17.89 -3.85 27.37
C ALA A 388 -16.38 -3.85 27.04
N VAL A 389 -15.54 -3.92 28.07
CA VAL A 389 -14.07 -4.00 27.92
C VAL A 389 -13.65 -5.32 27.28
N VAL A 390 -14.32 -6.43 27.60
CA VAL A 390 -14.08 -7.74 26.97
C VAL A 390 -14.41 -7.69 25.48
N ILE A 391 -15.54 -7.08 25.11
CA ILE A 391 -15.94 -6.86 23.73
C ILE A 391 -14.87 -6.03 22.99
N ALA A 392 -14.44 -4.92 23.57
CA ALA A 392 -13.40 -4.07 22.97
C ALA A 392 -12.08 -4.84 22.78
N ARG A 393 -11.68 -5.63 23.77
CA ARG A 393 -10.47 -6.46 23.72
C ARG A 393 -10.54 -7.53 22.62
N LEU A 394 -11.67 -8.23 22.50
CA LEU A 394 -11.88 -9.24 21.45
C LEU A 394 -11.93 -8.59 20.07
N LYS A 395 -12.59 -7.43 19.92
CA LYS A 395 -12.62 -6.67 18.65
C LYS A 395 -11.22 -6.25 18.22
N ALA A 396 -10.42 -5.70 19.15
CA ALA A 396 -9.04 -5.31 18.88
C ALA A 396 -8.19 -6.50 18.40
N GLY A 397 -8.23 -7.65 19.10
CA GLY A 397 -7.49 -8.82 18.67
C GLY A 397 -8.02 -9.44 17.37
N ALA A 398 -9.33 -9.41 17.13
CA ALA A 398 -9.93 -9.87 15.89
C ALA A 398 -9.45 -9.03 14.70
N GLU A 399 -9.39 -7.71 14.84
CA GLU A 399 -8.87 -6.79 13.82
C GLU A 399 -7.40 -7.08 13.50
N VAL A 400 -6.58 -7.33 14.53
CA VAL A 400 -5.16 -7.69 14.35
C VAL A 400 -5.01 -9.03 13.60
N ILE A 401 -5.80 -10.05 13.97
CA ILE A 401 -5.77 -11.35 13.29
C ILE A 401 -6.27 -11.22 11.85
N GLN A 402 -7.34 -10.46 11.59
CA GLN A 402 -7.86 -10.21 10.25
C GLN A 402 -6.80 -9.55 9.36
N HIS A 403 -6.16 -8.48 9.86
CA HIS A 403 -5.08 -7.82 9.12
C HIS A 403 -3.91 -8.76 8.84
N HIS A 404 -3.50 -9.57 9.82
CA HIS A 404 -2.48 -10.59 9.61
C HIS A 404 -2.86 -11.57 8.49
N CYS A 405 -4.08 -12.11 8.53
CA CYS A 405 -4.58 -13.04 7.51
C CYS A 405 -4.62 -12.41 6.12
N LEU A 406 -5.07 -11.16 6.00
CA LEU A 406 -5.06 -10.40 4.75
C LEU A 406 -3.63 -10.27 4.20
N MET A 407 -2.67 -9.92 5.05
CA MET A 407 -1.28 -9.74 4.64
C MET A 407 -0.58 -11.06 4.29
N VAL A 408 -0.95 -12.18 4.93
CA VAL A 408 -0.47 -13.52 4.54
C VAL A 408 -0.95 -13.89 3.13
N LEU A 409 -2.16 -13.47 2.75
CA LEU A 409 -2.72 -13.66 1.41
C LEU A 409 -2.35 -12.54 0.43
N ASN A 410 -1.52 -11.58 0.86
CA ASN A 410 -1.12 -10.41 0.09
C ASN A 410 -2.30 -9.54 -0.39
N ILE A 411 -3.36 -9.47 0.42
CA ILE A 411 -4.57 -8.69 0.15
C ILE A 411 -4.47 -7.36 0.91
N ALA A 412 -4.09 -6.30 0.22
CA ALA A 412 -3.97 -4.97 0.81
C ALA A 412 -5.34 -4.26 1.02
N ARG A 413 -6.30 -4.53 0.14
CA ARG A 413 -7.67 -3.98 0.18
C ARG A 413 -8.66 -5.08 -0.18
N GLY A 414 -9.85 -5.05 0.43
CA GLY A 414 -10.93 -6.01 0.19
C GLY A 414 -11.59 -5.86 -1.18
N LEU A 415 -12.77 -6.46 -1.34
CA LEU A 415 -13.61 -6.30 -2.53
C LEU A 415 -14.20 -4.89 -2.60
N GLU A 416 -14.20 -4.31 -3.80
CA GLU A 416 -14.69 -2.97 -4.07
C GLU A 416 -15.96 -3.04 -4.92
N ARG A 417 -16.99 -2.29 -4.53
CA ARG A 417 -18.29 -2.28 -5.23
C ARG A 417 -18.21 -1.44 -6.50
N ILE A 418 -18.87 -1.88 -7.56
CA ILE A 418 -19.11 -1.06 -8.76
C ILE A 418 -20.06 0.08 -8.38
N GLY A 419 -19.60 1.32 -8.51
CA GLY A 419 -20.38 2.52 -8.21
C GLY A 419 -21.32 2.87 -9.36
N LYS A 420 -22.50 3.41 -9.05
CA LYS A 420 -23.51 3.80 -10.06
C LYS A 420 -23.15 5.07 -10.84
N THR A 421 -22.33 5.94 -10.27
CA THR A 421 -22.09 7.31 -10.75
C THR A 421 -20.69 7.55 -11.31
N ARG A 422 -19.77 6.58 -11.21
CA ARG A 422 -18.34 6.77 -11.52
C ARG A 422 -17.83 5.73 -12.52
N PHE A 423 -17.39 6.22 -13.68
CA PHE A 423 -17.03 5.43 -14.86
C PHE A 423 -15.87 4.44 -14.67
N ALA A 424 -14.93 4.72 -13.76
CA ALA A 424 -13.76 3.86 -13.53
C ALA A 424 -14.00 2.69 -12.55
N THR A 425 -15.14 2.65 -11.86
CA THR A 425 -15.36 1.73 -10.72
C THR A 425 -15.43 0.26 -11.10
N ILE A 426 -15.84 -0.06 -12.34
CA ILE A 426 -15.79 -1.44 -12.84
C ILE A 426 -14.35 -1.96 -12.93
N CYS A 427 -13.40 -1.12 -13.34
CA CYS A 427 -11.98 -1.49 -13.39
C CYS A 427 -11.42 -1.72 -11.97
N LEU A 428 -11.77 -0.83 -11.03
CA LEU A 428 -11.36 -0.96 -9.62
C LEU A 428 -11.94 -2.23 -8.99
N SER A 429 -13.24 -2.50 -9.22
CA SER A 429 -13.90 -3.71 -8.76
C SER A 429 -13.24 -4.96 -9.34
N ALA A 430 -12.94 -4.97 -10.65
CA ALA A 430 -12.26 -6.08 -11.30
C ALA A 430 -10.86 -6.35 -10.71
N ILE A 431 -10.06 -5.31 -10.49
CA ILE A 431 -8.74 -5.41 -9.84
C ILE A 431 -8.88 -5.91 -8.40
N SER A 432 -9.88 -5.42 -7.65
CA SER A 432 -10.16 -5.88 -6.29
C SER A 432 -10.52 -7.37 -6.24
N LEU A 433 -11.27 -7.85 -7.24
CA LEU A 433 -11.66 -9.24 -7.36
C LEU A 433 -10.47 -10.12 -7.73
N GLU A 434 -9.62 -9.70 -8.66
CA GLU A 434 -8.37 -10.40 -8.99
C GLU A 434 -7.49 -10.54 -7.74
N ARG A 435 -7.32 -9.46 -6.98
CA ARG A 435 -6.55 -9.43 -5.72
C ARG A 435 -7.14 -10.37 -4.66
N CYS A 436 -8.46 -10.44 -4.54
CA CYS A 436 -9.14 -11.27 -3.55
C CYS A 436 -9.36 -12.72 -4.00
N THR A 437 -9.12 -13.04 -5.27
CA THR A 437 -9.35 -14.38 -5.84
C THR A 437 -8.70 -15.50 -5.01
N PRO A 438 -7.43 -15.41 -4.55
CA PRO A 438 -6.83 -16.46 -3.72
C PRO A 438 -7.58 -16.73 -2.42
N ALA A 439 -8.12 -15.69 -1.77
CA ALA A 439 -8.92 -15.85 -0.57
C ALA A 439 -10.27 -16.51 -0.88
N ILE A 440 -10.95 -16.07 -1.94
CA ILE A 440 -12.25 -16.61 -2.34
C ILE A 440 -12.11 -18.09 -2.73
N THR A 441 -11.10 -18.45 -3.50
CA THR A 441 -10.80 -19.85 -3.85
C THR A 441 -10.57 -20.70 -2.61
N LYS A 442 -9.78 -20.21 -1.64
CA LYS A 442 -9.58 -20.92 -0.37
C LYS A 442 -10.89 -21.08 0.41
N MET A 443 -11.78 -20.09 0.37
CA MET A 443 -13.10 -20.18 1.01
C MET A 443 -14.00 -21.20 0.32
N THR A 444 -13.91 -21.37 -1.00
CA THR A 444 -14.68 -22.40 -1.71
C THR A 444 -14.24 -23.83 -1.42
N GLU A 445 -13.08 -24.04 -0.79
CA GLU A 445 -12.65 -25.35 -0.30
C GLU A 445 -13.35 -25.74 1.03
N ASP A 446 -13.97 -24.80 1.73
CA ASP A 446 -14.74 -25.06 2.96
C ASP A 446 -16.18 -25.46 2.61
N GLU A 447 -16.57 -26.69 2.99
CA GLU A 447 -17.92 -27.23 2.79
C GLU A 447 -19.03 -26.40 3.46
N ASN A 448 -18.68 -25.55 4.45
CA ASN A 448 -19.63 -24.68 5.14
C ASN A 448 -19.85 -23.34 4.44
N PHE A 449 -19.03 -22.98 3.47
CA PHE A 449 -19.14 -21.72 2.75
C PHE A 449 -20.02 -21.87 1.51
N GLN A 450 -21.16 -21.17 1.49
CA GLN A 450 -22.15 -21.25 0.42
C GLN A 450 -22.13 -19.98 -0.44
N LEU A 451 -21.70 -20.13 -1.69
CA LEU A 451 -21.97 -19.17 -2.75
C LEU A 451 -23.10 -19.70 -3.64
N GLN A 452 -23.77 -18.81 -4.37
CA GLN A 452 -24.65 -19.23 -5.45
C GLN A 452 -23.88 -20.13 -6.42
N GLU A 453 -24.45 -21.27 -6.81
CA GLU A 453 -23.78 -22.30 -7.62
C GLU A 453 -23.13 -21.75 -8.90
N SER A 454 -23.79 -20.80 -9.55
CA SER A 454 -23.31 -20.12 -10.76
C SER A 454 -22.02 -19.31 -10.55
N ILE A 455 -21.80 -18.81 -9.33
CA ILE A 455 -20.63 -18.03 -8.89
C ILE A 455 -19.58 -18.96 -8.27
N HIS A 456 -19.99 -19.95 -7.48
CA HIS A 456 -19.10 -20.90 -6.81
C HIS A 456 -18.11 -21.51 -7.81
N ARG A 457 -18.62 -22.04 -8.94
CA ARG A 457 -17.82 -22.62 -10.02
C ARG A 457 -16.73 -21.70 -10.61
N LEU A 458 -16.85 -20.38 -10.46
CA LEU A 458 -15.88 -19.40 -10.97
C LEU A 458 -14.63 -19.30 -10.09
N PHE A 459 -14.66 -19.83 -8.87
CA PHE A 459 -13.57 -19.76 -7.91
C PHE A 459 -13.06 -21.13 -7.46
N VAL A 460 -13.69 -22.22 -7.91
CA VAL A 460 -13.23 -23.60 -7.66
C VAL A 460 -11.85 -23.77 -8.28
N LYS A 461 -10.90 -24.16 -7.44
CA LYS A 461 -9.51 -24.41 -7.82
C LYS A 461 -9.40 -25.45 -8.93
N ASP A 462 -8.48 -25.23 -9.87
CA ASP A 462 -8.18 -26.12 -10.99
C ASP A 462 -9.40 -26.45 -11.88
N SER A 463 -10.40 -25.57 -11.91
CA SER A 463 -11.59 -25.71 -12.77
C SER A 463 -11.48 -24.88 -14.05
N TYR A 464 -11.98 -25.43 -15.15
CA TYR A 464 -12.03 -24.73 -16.45
C TYR A 464 -12.79 -23.40 -16.38
N ALA A 465 -13.86 -23.36 -15.58
CA ALA A 465 -14.66 -22.15 -15.38
C ALA A 465 -13.87 -21.07 -14.63
N ALA A 466 -13.10 -21.43 -13.60
CA ALA A 466 -12.25 -20.50 -12.87
C ALA A 466 -11.09 -19.96 -13.73
N ASP A 467 -10.44 -20.81 -14.52
CA ASP A 467 -9.37 -20.38 -15.42
C ASP A 467 -9.90 -19.44 -16.51
N THR A 468 -11.04 -19.78 -17.12
CA THR A 468 -11.70 -18.95 -18.14
C THR A 468 -12.12 -17.60 -17.55
N PHE A 469 -12.70 -17.60 -16.35
CA PHE A 469 -13.09 -16.39 -15.65
C PHE A 469 -11.89 -15.51 -15.31
N THR A 470 -10.83 -16.09 -14.75
CA THR A 470 -9.59 -15.38 -14.40
C THR A 470 -8.94 -14.76 -15.64
N MET A 471 -8.93 -15.49 -16.76
CA MET A 471 -8.43 -14.96 -18.04
C MET A 471 -9.29 -13.82 -18.56
N GLY A 472 -10.62 -13.95 -18.51
CA GLY A 472 -11.57 -12.89 -18.87
C GLY A 472 -11.41 -11.64 -18.00
N LEU A 473 -11.25 -11.82 -16.69
CA LEU A 473 -11.02 -10.75 -15.73
C LEU A 473 -9.73 -9.98 -16.04
N LYS A 474 -8.63 -10.69 -16.31
CA LYS A 474 -7.35 -10.07 -16.71
C LYS A 474 -7.44 -9.31 -18.03
N ARG A 475 -8.18 -9.84 -19.02
CA ARG A 475 -8.45 -9.16 -20.29
C ARG A 475 -9.23 -7.86 -20.06
N LEU A 476 -10.27 -7.91 -19.23
CA LEU A 476 -11.07 -6.73 -18.86
C LEU A 476 -10.20 -5.66 -18.19
N ILE A 477 -9.39 -6.04 -17.20
CA ILE A 477 -8.48 -5.13 -16.51
C ILE A 477 -7.50 -4.48 -17.49
N LYS A 478 -6.87 -5.26 -18.39
CA LYS A 478 -5.94 -4.71 -19.39
C LYS A 478 -6.57 -3.66 -20.30
N VAL A 479 -7.83 -3.84 -20.70
CA VAL A 479 -8.54 -2.89 -21.57
C VAL A 479 -8.97 -1.64 -20.80
N LEU A 480 -9.47 -1.78 -19.57
CA LEU A 480 -10.06 -0.67 -18.82
C LEU A 480 -9.07 0.16 -18.00
N LYS A 481 -7.92 -0.43 -17.61
CA LYS A 481 -6.88 0.25 -16.81
C LYS A 481 -6.43 1.60 -17.40
N PRO A 482 -6.13 1.77 -18.70
CA PRO A 482 -5.73 3.06 -19.25
C PRO A 482 -6.84 4.13 -19.16
N PHE A 483 -8.11 3.74 -19.29
CA PHE A 483 -9.24 4.65 -19.09
C PHE A 483 -9.36 5.09 -17.63
N ALA A 484 -9.27 4.15 -16.68
CA ALA A 484 -9.34 4.46 -15.25
C ALA A 484 -8.23 5.44 -14.82
N LYS A 485 -7.00 5.23 -15.27
CA LYS A 485 -5.86 6.13 -15.02
C LYS A 485 -6.07 7.53 -15.64
N THR A 486 -6.62 7.59 -16.85
CA THR A 486 -6.91 8.84 -17.54
C THR A 486 -8.00 9.64 -16.84
N ILE A 487 -9.09 8.98 -16.41
CA ILE A 487 -10.16 9.60 -15.63
C ILE A 487 -9.57 10.22 -14.36
N ALA A 488 -8.81 9.45 -13.58
CA ALA A 488 -8.14 9.94 -12.37
C ALA A 488 -7.24 11.17 -12.64
N SER A 489 -6.53 11.17 -13.77
CA SER A 489 -5.64 12.27 -14.17
C SER A 489 -6.42 13.53 -14.56
N LEU A 490 -7.50 13.38 -15.32
CA LEU A 490 -8.34 14.48 -15.78
C LEU A 490 -9.13 15.12 -14.63
N GLU A 491 -9.42 14.41 -13.54
CA GLU A 491 -10.03 15.00 -12.33
C GLU A 491 -9.15 16.06 -11.64
N SER A 492 -7.90 16.24 -12.07
CA SER A 492 -7.03 17.30 -11.57
C SER A 492 -7.59 18.70 -11.88
N SER A 493 -7.57 19.59 -10.89
CA SER A 493 -7.88 21.03 -11.11
C SER A 493 -6.91 21.71 -12.09
N GLN A 494 -5.78 21.07 -12.42
CA GLN A 494 -4.77 21.57 -13.34
C GLN A 494 -4.91 20.99 -14.75
N ALA A 495 -5.83 20.05 -14.97
CA ALA A 495 -6.10 19.53 -16.31
C ALA A 495 -6.56 20.65 -17.25
N ASN A 496 -6.12 20.55 -18.50
CA ASN A 496 -6.43 21.46 -19.60
C ASN A 496 -6.75 20.65 -20.88
N PRO A 497 -7.23 21.28 -21.97
CA PRO A 497 -7.63 20.56 -23.18
C PRO A 497 -6.50 19.77 -23.87
N ALA A 498 -5.23 20.17 -23.76
CA ALA A 498 -4.13 19.37 -24.31
C ALA A 498 -4.00 18.02 -23.60
N ASP A 499 -4.24 17.97 -22.29
CA ASP A 499 -4.16 16.73 -21.51
C ASP A 499 -5.22 15.72 -21.98
N VAL A 500 -6.41 16.20 -22.36
CA VAL A 500 -7.48 15.34 -22.91
C VAL A 500 -7.04 14.68 -24.20
N TYR A 501 -6.50 15.48 -25.14
CA TYR A 501 -6.04 14.96 -26.43
C TYR A 501 -4.90 13.96 -26.23
N LEU A 502 -3.89 14.34 -25.42
CA LEU A 502 -2.74 13.50 -25.12
C LEU A 502 -3.12 12.17 -24.45
N PHE A 503 -3.95 12.21 -23.40
CA PHE A 503 -4.34 10.99 -22.70
C PHE A 503 -5.22 10.08 -23.55
N TRP A 504 -6.03 10.63 -24.46
CA TRP A 504 -6.77 9.80 -25.41
C TRP A 504 -5.85 9.10 -26.40
N LEU A 505 -4.88 9.81 -26.99
CA LEU A 505 -3.85 9.21 -27.84
C LEU A 505 -3.09 8.11 -27.08
N ALA A 506 -2.77 8.36 -25.81
CA ALA A 506 -2.15 7.37 -24.95
C ALA A 506 -3.04 6.12 -24.80
N ILE A 507 -4.33 6.27 -24.45
CA ILE A 507 -5.28 5.14 -24.37
C ILE A 507 -5.26 4.32 -25.66
N LEU A 508 -5.39 4.96 -26.82
CA LEU A 508 -5.42 4.26 -28.11
C LEU A 508 -4.09 3.55 -28.40
N ALA A 509 -2.95 4.17 -28.10
CA ALA A 509 -1.63 3.55 -28.20
C ALA A 509 -1.47 2.34 -27.25
N ASN A 510 -2.08 2.37 -26.05
CA ASN A 510 -2.11 1.22 -25.15
C ASN A 510 -2.93 0.07 -25.75
N LEU A 511 -4.15 0.39 -26.18
CA LEU A 511 -5.06 -0.59 -26.74
C LEU A 511 -4.48 -1.22 -28.01
N LYS A 512 -3.82 -0.44 -28.88
CA LYS A 512 -3.12 -0.96 -30.06
C LYS A 512 -2.14 -2.06 -29.66
N ARG A 513 -1.24 -1.78 -28.72
CA ARG A 513 -0.27 -2.76 -28.21
C ARG A 513 -0.92 -3.99 -27.55
N VAL A 514 -1.98 -3.80 -26.77
CA VAL A 514 -2.69 -4.90 -26.09
C VAL A 514 -3.42 -5.79 -27.10
N LEU A 515 -4.08 -5.19 -28.10
CA LEU A 515 -4.92 -5.89 -29.07
C LEU A 515 -4.10 -6.50 -30.22
N ASP A 516 -2.93 -5.95 -30.54
CA ASP A 516 -2.02 -6.47 -31.57
C ASP A 516 -1.04 -7.52 -31.00
N SER A 517 -0.94 -7.64 -29.66
CA SER A 517 -0.13 -8.64 -29.01
C SER A 517 -0.75 -10.04 -29.14
N GLY A 518 0.05 -11.02 -29.59
CA GLY A 518 -0.36 -12.42 -29.64
C GLY A 518 -0.60 -13.08 -28.27
N ASP A 519 -0.17 -12.44 -27.18
CA ASP A 519 -0.17 -13.00 -25.83
C ASP A 519 -1.43 -12.67 -25.01
N THR A 520 -2.37 -11.89 -25.57
CA THR A 520 -3.53 -11.36 -24.83
C THR A 520 -4.80 -12.17 -25.02
N GLY A 521 -4.81 -13.10 -25.99
CA GLY A 521 -5.92 -14.04 -26.21
C GLY A 521 -7.19 -13.42 -26.77
N PHE A 522 -7.13 -12.21 -27.34
CA PHE A 522 -8.25 -11.63 -28.08
C PHE A 522 -8.34 -12.22 -29.49
N SER A 523 -9.54 -12.58 -29.94
CA SER A 523 -9.80 -12.86 -31.35
C SER A 523 -9.76 -11.56 -32.17
N ALA A 524 -9.51 -11.68 -33.49
CA ALA A 524 -9.52 -10.52 -34.38
C ALA A 524 -10.86 -9.78 -34.39
N GLY A 525 -11.98 -10.49 -34.20
CA GLY A 525 -13.32 -9.90 -34.09
C GLY A 525 -13.50 -9.09 -32.81
N GLU A 526 -13.14 -9.65 -31.65
CA GLU A 526 -13.21 -8.94 -30.35
C GLU A 526 -12.28 -7.72 -30.34
N ALA A 527 -11.04 -7.89 -30.81
CA ALA A 527 -10.10 -6.77 -30.94
C ALA A 527 -10.69 -5.66 -31.82
N GLY A 528 -11.29 -6.02 -32.96
CA GLY A 528 -11.91 -5.04 -33.84
C GLY A 528 -13.12 -4.33 -33.24
N GLN A 529 -13.92 -5.00 -32.42
CA GLN A 529 -15.03 -4.37 -31.68
C GLN A 529 -14.51 -3.37 -30.65
N ILE A 530 -13.49 -3.75 -29.87
CA ILE A 530 -12.88 -2.85 -28.88
C ILE A 530 -12.27 -1.62 -29.57
N ARG A 531 -11.58 -1.80 -30.70
CA ARG A 531 -11.05 -0.68 -31.49
C ARG A 531 -12.16 0.27 -31.92
N ALA A 532 -13.25 -0.27 -32.44
CA ALA A 532 -14.36 0.53 -32.93
C ALA A 532 -15.05 1.33 -31.81
N VAL A 533 -15.29 0.71 -30.64
CA VAL A 533 -15.86 1.38 -29.46
C VAL A 533 -14.93 2.50 -28.95
N ALA A 534 -13.62 2.26 -28.91
CA ALA A 534 -12.66 3.28 -28.45
C ALA A 534 -12.49 4.43 -29.47
N ASN A 535 -12.68 4.15 -30.76
CA ASN A 535 -12.54 5.13 -31.84
C ASN A 535 -13.74 6.05 -31.98
N GLU A 536 -14.95 5.57 -31.71
CA GLU A 536 -16.18 6.33 -31.94
C GLU A 536 -16.19 7.65 -31.15
N PRO A 537 -15.92 7.70 -29.84
CA PRO A 537 -15.85 8.96 -29.11
C PRO A 537 -14.68 9.85 -29.53
N PHE A 538 -13.54 9.28 -29.96
CA PHE A 538 -12.45 10.08 -30.52
C PHE A 538 -12.92 10.82 -31.77
N ARG A 539 -13.56 10.08 -32.68
CA ARG A 539 -14.08 10.65 -33.93
C ARG A 539 -15.13 11.71 -33.61
N GLU A 540 -16.13 11.41 -32.80
CA GLU A 540 -17.23 12.35 -32.52
C GLU A 540 -16.79 13.60 -31.76
N LEU A 541 -15.90 13.47 -30.76
CA LEU A 541 -15.52 14.59 -29.90
C LEU A 541 -14.27 15.33 -30.38
N LEU A 542 -13.26 14.59 -30.83
CA LEU A 542 -11.92 15.13 -31.10
C LEU A 542 -11.66 15.31 -32.61
N GLN A 543 -12.52 14.81 -33.49
CA GLN A 543 -12.36 14.96 -34.95
C GLN A 543 -13.53 15.69 -35.62
N GLU A 544 -14.75 15.20 -35.43
CA GLU A 544 -16.01 15.72 -35.99
C GLU A 544 -16.74 16.66 -35.00
N GLY A 545 -16.14 16.86 -33.83
CA GLY A 545 -16.71 17.68 -32.77
C GLY A 545 -16.89 19.15 -33.17
N PRO A 546 -17.69 19.92 -32.43
CA PRO A 546 -18.05 21.29 -32.80
C PRO A 546 -16.86 22.26 -32.80
N THR A 547 -15.72 21.89 -32.18
CA THR A 547 -14.54 22.74 -32.06
C THR A 547 -13.24 21.93 -32.05
N ASP A 548 -12.19 22.45 -32.68
CA ASP A 548 -10.83 21.87 -32.64
C ASP A 548 -10.00 22.34 -31.43
N CYS A 549 -10.66 22.68 -30.32
CA CYS A 549 -10.00 23.21 -29.13
C CYS A 549 -8.89 22.28 -28.60
N TYR A 550 -9.18 20.98 -28.50
CA TYR A 550 -8.27 19.98 -27.92
C TYR A 550 -6.95 19.84 -28.70
N ILE A 551 -7.04 19.61 -30.01
CA ILE A 551 -5.85 19.51 -30.88
C ILE A 551 -5.11 20.86 -30.97
N SER A 552 -5.83 21.98 -30.92
CA SER A 552 -5.21 23.31 -30.94
C SER A 552 -4.38 23.58 -29.69
N VAL A 553 -4.89 23.30 -28.49
CA VAL A 553 -4.12 23.47 -27.26
C VAL A 553 -2.94 22.50 -27.22
N PHE A 554 -3.13 21.26 -27.68
CA PHE A 554 -2.04 20.29 -27.79
C PHE A 554 -0.92 20.74 -28.75
N TYR A 555 -1.28 21.26 -29.92
CA TYR A 555 -0.31 21.80 -30.89
C TYR A 555 0.39 23.06 -30.35
N LEU A 556 -0.31 23.87 -29.56
CA LEU A 556 0.23 25.05 -28.88
C LEU A 556 1.08 24.70 -27.64
N ASP A 557 1.32 23.42 -27.35
CA ASP A 557 2.31 22.98 -26.38
C ASP A 557 3.71 22.90 -27.02
N PRO A 558 4.69 23.71 -26.54
CA PRO A 558 6.05 23.67 -27.06
C PRO A 558 6.72 22.29 -26.94
N ARG A 559 6.26 21.44 -26.02
CA ARG A 559 6.77 20.08 -25.86
C ARG A 559 6.37 19.15 -27.01
N TYR A 560 5.21 19.40 -27.63
CA TYR A 560 4.59 18.46 -28.56
C TYR A 560 4.59 18.90 -30.03
N VAL A 561 4.70 20.20 -30.33
CA VAL A 561 4.66 20.73 -31.70
C VAL A 561 5.67 20.09 -32.67
N HIS A 562 6.85 19.69 -32.19
CA HIS A 562 7.87 18.96 -32.97
C HIS A 562 8.09 17.51 -32.50
N SER A 563 7.21 16.99 -31.63
CA SER A 563 7.30 15.61 -31.12
C SER A 563 7.06 14.58 -32.22
N LYS A 564 7.42 13.32 -31.96
CA LYS A 564 7.13 12.24 -32.91
C LYS A 564 5.63 11.97 -33.02
N VAL A 565 4.86 12.29 -31.97
CA VAL A 565 3.40 12.12 -31.93
C VAL A 565 2.72 12.80 -33.10
N LEU A 566 3.17 13.99 -33.51
CA LEU A 566 2.60 14.72 -34.66
C LEU A 566 3.37 14.50 -35.97
N LYS A 567 4.49 13.77 -35.98
CA LYS A 567 5.26 13.54 -37.20
C LYS A 567 4.69 12.36 -37.96
N LYS A 568 4.13 12.63 -39.13
CA LYS A 568 3.87 11.58 -40.12
C LYS A 568 5.23 11.12 -40.67
N LEU A 569 5.80 10.07 -40.10
CA LEU A 569 6.94 9.39 -40.71
C LEU A 569 6.43 8.77 -42.02
N ASN A 570 6.78 9.38 -43.15
CA ASN A 570 6.65 8.69 -44.42
C ASN A 570 7.64 7.52 -44.39
N PRO A 571 7.19 6.25 -44.42
CA PRO A 571 8.07 5.09 -44.32
C PRO A 571 9.06 4.96 -45.50
N LEU A 572 8.96 5.85 -46.49
CA LEU A 572 9.84 5.94 -47.66
C LEU A 572 10.81 7.14 -47.62
N GLU A 573 10.75 8.02 -46.61
CA GLU A 573 11.63 9.18 -46.51
C GLU A 573 12.98 8.80 -45.85
N LEU A 574 13.88 8.27 -46.67
CA LEU A 574 15.28 8.01 -46.31
C LEU A 574 15.99 9.32 -45.93
N THR A 575 16.08 9.62 -44.63
CA THR A 575 16.94 10.72 -44.15
C THR A 575 18.38 10.21 -44.03
N ILE A 576 19.13 10.23 -45.14
CA ILE A 576 20.57 9.98 -45.11
C ILE A 576 21.26 11.28 -44.68
N SER A 577 21.66 11.38 -43.41
CA SER A 577 22.54 12.44 -42.95
C SER A 577 23.99 12.12 -43.35
N ILE A 578 24.49 12.82 -44.36
CA ILE A 578 25.92 12.83 -44.71
C ILE A 578 26.59 13.92 -43.86
N PRO A 579 27.66 13.63 -43.10
CA PRO A 579 28.41 14.66 -42.39
C PRO A 579 29.11 15.58 -43.39
N ALA A 580 28.83 16.89 -43.34
CA ALA A 580 29.53 17.87 -44.16
C ALA A 580 30.98 18.02 -43.69
N GLN A 581 31.94 17.67 -44.55
CA GLN A 581 33.33 18.10 -44.43
C GLN A 581 33.44 19.53 -44.96
N HIS A 582 33.31 20.52 -44.08
CA HIS A 582 33.94 21.86 -44.09
C HIS A 582 33.03 22.91 -43.40
N PRO A 583 33.57 23.72 -42.46
CA PRO A 583 32.82 24.79 -41.80
C PRO A 583 32.86 26.06 -42.67
N GLY A 584 31.81 26.28 -43.47
CA GLY A 584 31.65 27.50 -44.25
C GLY A 584 30.33 27.49 -45.00
N SER A 585 29.40 28.34 -44.58
CA SER A 585 28.09 28.60 -45.19
C SER A 585 27.21 27.37 -45.46
N SER A 586 26.47 26.90 -44.45
CA SER A 586 25.22 26.19 -44.70
C SER A 586 24.06 27.09 -44.29
N HIS A 587 23.31 27.59 -45.27
CA HIS A 587 21.90 27.86 -45.06
C HIS A 587 21.28 26.58 -44.49
N THR A 588 20.81 26.62 -43.25
CA THR A 588 19.99 25.55 -42.69
C THR A 588 18.79 25.35 -43.61
N PRO A 589 18.54 24.14 -44.14
CA PRO A 589 17.33 23.85 -44.88
C PRO A 589 16.13 24.24 -44.01
N GLY A 590 15.21 25.03 -44.56
CA GLY A 590 14.07 25.59 -43.82
C GLY A 590 13.41 24.53 -42.95
N THR A 591 13.27 24.81 -41.66
CA THR A 591 12.51 23.98 -40.72
C THR A 591 11.11 23.84 -41.29
N LYS A 592 10.80 22.66 -41.83
CA LYS A 592 9.46 22.38 -42.35
C LYS A 592 8.51 22.21 -41.17
N ILE A 593 7.26 22.67 -41.35
CA ILE A 593 6.17 22.46 -40.41
C ILE A 593 6.04 20.93 -40.16
N PRO A 594 6.11 20.45 -38.91
CA PRO A 594 6.19 19.00 -38.61
C PRO A 594 4.98 18.18 -39.05
N SER A 595 3.79 18.79 -38.99
CA SER A 595 2.53 18.20 -39.43
C SER A 595 1.71 19.25 -40.18
N GLN A 596 1.68 19.14 -41.51
CA GLN A 596 0.91 20.08 -42.32
C GLN A 596 -0.60 19.94 -42.06
N ALA A 597 -1.09 18.72 -41.85
CA ALA A 597 -2.50 18.45 -41.58
C ALA A 597 -2.96 19.09 -40.25
N ALA A 598 -2.23 18.83 -39.16
CA ALA A 598 -2.54 19.43 -37.86
C ALA A 598 -2.38 20.95 -37.89
N TYR A 599 -1.35 21.47 -38.56
CA TYR A 599 -1.14 22.91 -38.71
C TYR A 599 -2.33 23.60 -39.40
N SER A 600 -2.77 23.09 -40.55
CA SER A 600 -3.90 23.66 -41.30
C SER A 600 -5.20 23.63 -40.48
N ARG A 601 -5.45 22.51 -39.77
CA ARG A 601 -6.63 22.33 -38.92
C ARG A 601 -6.65 23.33 -37.75
N VAL A 602 -5.54 23.45 -37.03
CA VAL A 602 -5.40 24.40 -35.92
C VAL A 602 -5.49 25.85 -36.39
N LEU A 603 -4.86 26.18 -37.53
CA LEU A 603 -4.93 27.53 -38.10
C LEU A 603 -6.37 27.92 -38.49
N LYS A 604 -7.13 26.99 -39.09
CA LYS A 604 -8.55 27.20 -39.42
C LYS A 604 -9.37 27.50 -38.17
N TYR A 605 -9.17 26.73 -37.10
CA TYR A 605 -9.88 26.92 -35.85
C TYR A 605 -9.52 28.24 -35.16
N ILE A 606 -8.24 28.53 -34.97
CA ILE A 606 -7.79 29.79 -34.36
C ILE A 606 -8.29 30.98 -35.19
N GLY A 607 -8.26 30.87 -36.53
CA GLY A 607 -8.82 31.88 -37.42
C GLY A 607 -10.32 32.08 -37.28
N SER A 608 -11.08 31.06 -36.88
CA SER A 608 -12.54 31.17 -36.66
C SER A 608 -12.92 31.91 -35.38
N LEU A 609 -12.01 32.04 -34.41
CA LEU A 609 -12.25 32.69 -33.12
C LEU A 609 -12.22 34.23 -33.17
N HIS A 610 -11.87 34.83 -34.30
CA HIS A 610 -11.60 36.26 -34.43
C HIS A 610 -12.23 36.91 -35.67
N SER A 611 -12.43 38.24 -35.61
CA SER A 611 -12.87 39.05 -36.75
C SER A 611 -11.82 39.09 -37.87
N SER A 612 -12.24 39.43 -39.09
CA SER A 612 -11.41 39.52 -40.30
C SER A 612 -10.10 40.29 -40.08
N ASP A 613 -10.16 41.37 -39.30
CA ASP A 613 -9.10 42.37 -39.22
C ASP A 613 -7.87 41.92 -38.40
N VAL A 614 -7.97 40.79 -37.69
CA VAL A 614 -6.90 40.26 -36.81
C VAL A 614 -6.32 38.93 -37.35
N LYS A 615 -6.93 38.34 -38.38
CA LYS A 615 -6.54 37.03 -38.93
C LYS A 615 -5.12 37.02 -39.49
N ALA A 616 -4.69 38.10 -40.16
CA ALA A 616 -3.35 38.20 -40.74
C ALA A 616 -2.24 38.20 -39.68
N ALA A 617 -2.43 38.97 -38.60
CA ALA A 617 -1.49 39.04 -37.47
C ALA A 617 -1.37 37.69 -36.75
N ILE A 618 -2.49 37.00 -36.53
CA ILE A 618 -2.52 35.66 -35.93
C ILE A 618 -1.81 34.65 -36.83
N LYS A 619 -2.05 34.67 -38.15
CA LYS A 619 -1.42 33.74 -39.10
C LYS A 619 0.11 33.88 -39.06
N SER A 620 0.63 35.10 -39.04
CA SER A 620 2.07 35.37 -38.93
C SER A 620 2.65 34.90 -37.59
N GLN A 621 1.96 35.18 -36.48
CA GLN A 621 2.39 34.75 -35.15
C GLN A 621 2.35 33.22 -35.00
N PHE A 622 1.32 32.57 -35.53
CA PHE A 622 1.14 31.11 -35.47
C PHE A 622 2.16 30.37 -36.35
N TYR A 623 2.45 30.90 -37.54
CA TYR A 623 3.54 30.40 -38.40
C TYR A 623 4.90 30.52 -37.70
N SER A 624 5.16 31.66 -37.03
CA SER A 624 6.40 31.83 -36.26
C SER A 624 6.50 30.85 -35.08
N TYR A 625 5.38 30.56 -34.42
CA TYR A 625 5.29 29.58 -33.34
C TYR A 625 5.51 28.14 -33.83
N SER A 626 4.91 27.74 -34.96
CA SER A 626 5.05 26.38 -35.51
C SER A 626 6.48 26.04 -35.93
N LEU A 627 7.34 27.05 -36.04
CA LEU A 627 8.77 26.93 -36.29
C LEU A 627 9.63 27.06 -35.02
N LEU A 628 9.00 27.12 -33.84
CA LEU A 628 9.63 27.39 -32.53
C LEU A 628 10.45 28.68 -32.47
N ARG A 629 10.16 29.66 -33.33
CA ARG A 629 10.91 30.93 -33.39
C ARG A 629 10.44 31.92 -32.32
N PHE A 630 9.15 31.92 -32.02
CA PHE A 630 8.55 32.81 -31.02
C PHE A 630 7.42 32.13 -30.24
N PRO A 631 7.30 32.36 -28.93
CA PRO A 631 6.18 31.86 -28.15
C PRO A 631 4.86 32.48 -28.61
N PHE A 632 3.79 31.69 -28.59
CA PHE A 632 2.44 32.15 -28.95
C PHE A 632 1.78 32.90 -27.79
N ASP A 633 2.49 33.84 -27.18
CA ASP A 633 2.14 34.50 -25.92
C ASP A 633 1.94 36.03 -26.00
N LYS A 634 2.18 36.64 -27.16
CA LYS A 634 1.95 38.09 -27.38
C LYS A 634 0.44 38.40 -27.48
N PRO A 635 -0.04 39.46 -26.80
CA PRO A 635 -1.35 40.05 -27.04
C PRO A 635 -1.50 40.55 -28.48
N LEU A 636 -2.69 40.39 -29.07
CA LEU A 636 -3.00 40.90 -30.40
C LEU A 636 -3.31 42.41 -30.39
N MET A 637 -3.72 42.96 -29.25
CA MET A 637 -3.97 44.38 -29.01
C MET A 637 -3.58 44.75 -27.57
N GLU A 638 -3.28 46.04 -27.34
CA GLU A 638 -2.99 46.58 -26.00
C GLU A 638 -4.19 46.37 -25.07
N GLY A 639 -3.96 45.73 -23.92
CA GLY A 639 -5.02 45.37 -22.95
C GLY A 639 -5.71 44.01 -23.16
N GLN A 640 -5.34 43.21 -24.18
CA GLN A 640 -5.84 41.85 -24.33
C GLN A 640 -4.91 40.77 -23.77
N THR A 641 -5.48 39.65 -23.33
CA THR A 641 -4.72 38.44 -22.96
C THR A 641 -4.42 37.60 -24.20
N CYS A 642 -3.24 37.00 -24.27
CA CYS A 642 -2.88 36.06 -25.34
C CYS A 642 -3.89 34.89 -25.45
N ILE A 643 -4.19 34.49 -26.68
CA ILE A 643 -5.16 33.42 -26.98
C ILE A 643 -4.69 32.05 -26.48
N GLY A 644 -3.38 31.74 -26.59
CA GLY A 644 -2.80 30.51 -26.05
C GLY A 644 -3.10 30.38 -24.55
N LYS A 645 -2.82 31.42 -23.76
CA LYS A 645 -3.11 31.44 -22.31
C LYS A 645 -4.60 31.22 -22.00
N LYS A 646 -5.50 31.78 -22.82
CA LYS A 646 -6.95 31.57 -22.67
C LYS A 646 -7.36 30.14 -22.97
N LEU A 647 -6.90 29.55 -24.07
CA LEU A 647 -7.24 28.17 -24.41
C LEU A 647 -6.71 27.17 -23.37
N TYR A 648 -5.50 27.40 -22.83
CA TYR A 648 -4.95 26.61 -21.71
C TYR A 648 -5.72 26.75 -20.39
N SER A 649 -6.46 27.84 -20.19
CA SER A 649 -7.24 28.07 -18.97
C SER A 649 -8.58 27.32 -18.94
N ILE A 650 -9.03 26.79 -20.09
CA ILE A 650 -10.28 26.03 -20.22
C ILE A 650 -10.21 24.79 -19.34
N LYS A 651 -11.28 24.51 -18.60
CA LYS A 651 -11.42 23.29 -17.80
C LYS A 651 -12.16 22.24 -18.63
N PRO A 652 -11.54 21.08 -18.94
CA PRO A 652 -12.13 20.11 -19.84
C PRO A 652 -13.21 19.21 -19.19
N ASN A 653 -13.47 19.36 -17.89
CA ASN A 653 -14.45 18.55 -17.17
C ASN A 653 -15.18 19.35 -16.09
N SER A 654 -16.33 18.83 -15.68
CA SER A 654 -17.19 19.36 -14.62
C SER A 654 -16.68 19.04 -13.21
N MET A 655 -15.62 18.25 -13.03
CA MET A 655 -15.19 17.78 -11.70
C MET A 655 -14.82 18.89 -10.73
N PRO A 656 -14.20 20.02 -11.13
CA PRO A 656 -14.07 21.19 -10.28
C PRO A 656 -15.41 21.71 -9.76
N GLU A 657 -16.47 21.67 -10.58
CA GLU A 657 -17.84 22.06 -10.20
C GLU A 657 -18.51 20.97 -9.34
N GLU A 658 -18.30 19.69 -9.63
CA GLU A 658 -18.83 18.59 -8.80
C GLU A 658 -18.23 18.59 -7.39
N ARG A 659 -16.94 18.87 -7.25
CA ARG A 659 -16.30 19.06 -5.92
C ARG A 659 -16.89 20.25 -5.18
N VAL A 660 -17.31 21.29 -5.90
CA VAL A 660 -18.05 22.41 -5.31
C VAL A 660 -19.42 21.93 -4.84
N VAL A 661 -20.15 21.17 -5.65
CA VAL A 661 -21.46 20.60 -5.27
C VAL A 661 -21.35 19.64 -4.07
N SER A 662 -20.31 18.81 -3.98
CA SER A 662 -20.05 17.97 -2.80
C SER A 662 -19.86 18.80 -1.53
N VAL A 663 -19.19 19.96 -1.63
CA VAL A 663 -19.07 20.90 -0.51
C VAL A 663 -20.43 21.49 -0.12
N PHE A 664 -21.32 21.77 -1.08
CA PHE A 664 -22.70 22.17 -0.79
C PHE A 664 -23.45 21.07 -0.04
N THR A 665 -23.39 19.82 -0.51
CA THR A 665 -24.03 18.66 0.15
C THR A 665 -23.51 18.49 1.57
N ARG A 666 -22.18 18.56 1.77
CA ARG A 666 -21.57 18.43 3.10
C ARG A 666 -21.95 19.57 4.04
N MET A 667 -22.07 20.79 3.54
CA MET A 667 -22.47 21.95 4.35
C MET A 667 -23.98 21.95 4.66
N ASN A 668 -24.78 21.26 3.83
CA ASN A 668 -26.23 21.21 3.93
C ASN A 668 -26.79 19.82 4.31
N SER A 669 -25.98 18.97 4.94
CA SER A 669 -26.38 17.63 5.40
C SER A 669 -27.51 17.72 6.44
N GLY A 670 -28.41 16.74 6.48
CA GLY A 670 -29.59 16.71 7.37
C GLY A 670 -29.39 17.12 8.85
N PRO A 671 -28.26 16.80 9.52
CA PRO A 671 -27.99 17.25 10.90
C PRO A 671 -27.63 18.73 11.05
N ARG A 672 -27.22 19.39 9.96
CA ARG A 672 -26.80 20.80 9.91
C ARG A 672 -27.87 21.58 9.16
N ASN A 673 -28.93 21.97 9.89
CA ASN A 673 -30.06 22.82 9.47
C ASN A 673 -30.02 23.32 8.02
N ALA A 674 -31.02 22.94 7.21
CA ALA A 674 -31.21 23.34 5.81
C ALA A 674 -30.93 24.84 5.59
N GLN A 675 -29.69 25.14 5.18
CA GLN A 675 -29.25 26.52 4.96
C GLN A 675 -29.88 27.04 3.68
N GLU A 676 -30.14 28.34 3.62
CA GLU A 676 -30.59 28.96 2.39
C GLU A 676 -29.51 28.80 1.30
N VAL A 677 -29.93 28.46 0.08
CA VAL A 677 -29.02 28.24 -1.07
C VAL A 677 -28.04 29.40 -1.24
N ARG A 678 -28.49 30.64 -1.01
CA ARG A 678 -27.63 31.83 -1.09
C ARG A 678 -26.47 31.78 -0.10
N THR A 679 -26.71 31.34 1.12
CA THR A 679 -25.69 31.22 2.17
C THR A 679 -24.64 30.18 1.79
N LEU A 680 -25.07 29.04 1.22
CA LEU A 680 -24.15 28.00 0.74
C LEU A 680 -23.25 28.50 -0.40
N VAL A 681 -23.82 29.30 -1.32
CA VAL A 681 -23.07 29.94 -2.40
C VAL A 681 -22.02 30.90 -1.83
N ASP A 682 -22.42 31.81 -0.96
CA ASP A 682 -21.53 32.84 -0.41
C ASP A 682 -20.39 32.20 0.42
N MET A 683 -20.70 31.20 1.26
CA MET A 683 -19.69 30.44 2.03
C MET A 683 -18.71 29.71 1.12
N THR A 684 -19.19 29.13 0.02
CA THR A 684 -18.32 28.42 -0.93
C THR A 684 -17.41 29.38 -1.67
N GLN A 685 -17.93 30.55 -2.10
CA GLN A 685 -17.15 31.59 -2.77
C GLN A 685 -16.05 32.14 -1.86
N ILE A 686 -16.36 32.43 -0.59
CA ILE A 686 -15.36 32.88 0.40
C ILE A 686 -14.27 31.81 0.57
N ARG A 687 -14.66 30.55 0.73
CA ARG A 687 -13.71 29.44 0.85
C ARG A 687 -12.79 29.33 -0.38
N GLN A 688 -13.35 29.44 -1.58
CA GLN A 688 -12.57 29.40 -2.82
C GLN A 688 -11.62 30.59 -2.94
N TYR A 689 -12.07 31.78 -2.55
CA TYR A 689 -11.26 33.00 -2.54
C TYR A 689 -10.07 32.89 -1.59
N GLU A 690 -10.28 32.41 -0.36
CA GLU A 690 -9.20 32.15 0.60
C GLU A 690 -8.21 31.11 0.08
N MET A 691 -8.70 30.03 -0.53
CA MET A 691 -7.86 29.02 -1.18
C MET A 691 -7.05 29.57 -2.37
N TYR A 692 -7.54 30.63 -3.01
CA TYR A 692 -6.87 31.30 -4.12
C TYR A 692 -5.77 32.24 -3.63
N ILE A 693 -6.03 33.07 -2.62
CA ILE A 693 -5.05 34.05 -2.09
C ILE A 693 -3.90 33.37 -1.35
N GLN A 694 -4.15 32.27 -0.65
CA GLN A 694 -3.14 31.59 0.17
C GLN A 694 -2.13 30.76 -0.65
N LYS A 695 -2.24 30.73 -1.98
CA LYS A 695 -1.26 30.02 -2.82
C LYS A 695 -0.03 30.90 -3.05
N PRO A 696 1.17 30.51 -2.60
CA PRO A 696 2.40 31.20 -3.02
C PRO A 696 2.56 31.11 -4.54
N GLU A 697 3.24 32.08 -5.15
CA GLU A 697 3.69 32.01 -6.54
C GLU A 697 4.67 30.84 -6.69
N ILE A 698 4.14 29.66 -6.98
CA ILE A 698 4.93 28.49 -7.32
C ILE A 698 5.26 28.61 -8.80
N ASN A 699 6.54 28.53 -9.15
CA ASN A 699 6.99 28.46 -10.54
C ASN A 699 6.43 27.15 -11.13
N TYR A 700 5.43 27.25 -12.00
CA TYR A 700 4.70 26.11 -12.53
C TYR A 700 5.49 25.47 -13.68
N GLU A 701 6.29 24.44 -13.38
CA GLU A 701 6.59 23.43 -14.39
C GLU A 701 5.31 22.61 -14.61
N HIS A 702 4.79 22.58 -15.85
CA HIS A 702 3.60 21.80 -16.22
C HIS A 702 3.92 20.32 -16.00
N PRO A 703 3.40 19.67 -14.94
CA PRO A 703 3.76 18.31 -14.62
C PRO A 703 2.95 17.41 -15.54
N THR A 704 3.60 16.84 -16.56
CA THR A 704 3.04 15.67 -17.24
C THR A 704 2.99 14.56 -16.19
N VAL A 705 1.79 14.17 -15.77
CA VAL A 705 1.59 13.09 -14.80
C VAL A 705 2.06 11.79 -15.46
N ASP A 706 3.07 11.15 -14.87
CA ASP A 706 3.49 9.81 -15.29
C ASP A 706 2.52 8.81 -14.67
N PHE A 707 1.86 7.99 -15.49
CA PHE A 707 0.83 7.08 -14.98
C PHE A 707 1.43 5.93 -14.16
N CYS A 708 2.75 5.72 -14.20
CA CYS A 708 3.40 4.78 -13.27
C CYS A 708 3.28 5.23 -11.81
N ASP A 709 3.23 6.54 -11.56
CA ASP A 709 3.07 7.10 -10.21
C ASP A 709 1.64 6.91 -9.68
N LEU A 710 0.65 6.77 -10.58
CA LEU A 710 -0.76 6.53 -10.25
C LEU A 710 -1.05 5.07 -9.89
N ASP A 711 -0.25 4.11 -10.37
CA ASP A 711 -0.52 2.68 -10.13
C ASP A 711 -0.51 2.31 -8.64
N GLN A 712 0.44 2.88 -7.90
CA GLN A 712 0.53 2.64 -6.45
C GLN A 712 -0.65 3.27 -5.72
N GLU A 713 -1.06 4.48 -6.09
CA GLU A 713 -2.12 5.24 -5.41
C GLU A 713 -3.53 4.72 -5.73
N LEU A 714 -3.77 4.29 -6.97
CA LEU A 714 -5.06 3.79 -7.45
C LEU A 714 -5.27 2.30 -7.18
N PHE A 715 -4.22 1.47 -7.31
CA PHE A 715 -4.38 0.02 -7.39
C PHE A 715 -3.60 -0.78 -6.32
N ASP A 716 -2.77 -0.13 -5.49
CA ASP A 716 -2.05 -0.71 -4.34
C ASP A 716 -1.49 -2.12 -4.62
N GLN A 717 -0.52 -2.23 -5.54
CA GLN A 717 0.24 -3.47 -5.71
C GLN A 717 1.25 -3.62 -4.55
N PRO A 718 1.22 -4.72 -3.77
CA PRO A 718 2.23 -4.94 -2.73
C PRO A 718 3.52 -5.44 -3.38
N GLY A 719 4.61 -4.66 -3.35
CA GLY A 719 5.92 -5.22 -3.74
C GLY A 719 7.09 -4.32 -4.09
N THR A 720 6.98 -2.99 -4.16
CA THR A 720 8.14 -2.14 -4.47
C THR A 720 8.66 -1.43 -3.22
N PRO A 721 9.78 -1.91 -2.60
CA PRO A 721 10.53 -1.09 -1.67
C PRO A 721 11.02 0.13 -2.44
N THR A 722 10.81 1.33 -1.89
CA THR A 722 11.39 2.57 -2.37
C THR A 722 12.91 2.53 -2.23
N SER A 723 13.58 1.89 -3.19
CA SER A 723 15.03 1.97 -3.34
C SER A 723 15.38 3.28 -4.03
N THR A 724 15.43 4.37 -3.26
CA THR A 724 16.35 5.52 -3.41
C THR A 724 15.87 6.64 -2.50
N GLY A 725 16.73 7.02 -1.55
CA GLY A 725 16.53 8.15 -0.65
C GLY A 725 16.69 9.50 -1.33
N GLU A 726 15.90 9.79 -2.36
CA GLU A 726 15.71 11.16 -2.84
C GLU A 726 14.27 11.60 -2.52
N LYS A 727 14.18 12.50 -1.55
CA LYS A 727 12.96 13.22 -1.18
C LYS A 727 12.64 14.24 -2.27
N THR A 728 12.12 13.82 -3.41
CA THR A 728 11.28 14.71 -4.22
C THR A 728 9.91 14.73 -3.55
N ALA A 729 9.38 15.90 -3.25
CA ALA A 729 8.08 16.08 -2.61
C ALA A 729 6.98 15.43 -3.45
N LYS A 730 6.69 14.14 -3.19
CA LYS A 730 5.58 13.42 -3.82
C LYS A 730 4.28 14.09 -3.37
N ARG A 731 3.68 14.88 -4.26
CA ARG A 731 2.31 15.38 -4.10
C ARG A 731 1.40 14.15 -4.07
N LYS A 732 0.77 13.88 -2.91
CA LYS A 732 -0.36 12.96 -2.83
C LYS A 732 -1.47 13.51 -3.73
N PHE A 733 -1.96 12.72 -4.69
CA PHE A 733 -3.21 13.10 -5.35
C PHE A 733 -4.32 12.93 -4.31
N GLN A 734 -5.16 13.94 -4.15
CA GLN A 734 -6.42 13.77 -3.43
C GLN A 734 -7.40 13.02 -4.35
N THR A 735 -7.19 11.72 -4.56
CA THR A 735 -8.14 10.79 -5.22
C THR A 735 -9.30 10.43 -4.28
N SER A 736 -9.85 11.44 -3.59
CA SER A 736 -11.06 11.32 -2.75
C SER A 736 -12.29 10.94 -3.59
N SER A 737 -12.25 11.10 -4.92
CA SER A 737 -13.39 10.89 -5.82
C SER A 737 -13.38 9.54 -6.57
N LEU A 738 -12.50 8.59 -6.23
CA LEU A 738 -12.60 7.21 -6.75
C LEU A 738 -13.01 6.19 -5.69
N LEU A 739 -12.88 6.55 -4.42
CA LEU A 739 -13.35 5.76 -3.29
C LEU A 739 -14.86 5.98 -3.13
N VAL A 740 -15.62 4.89 -3.09
CA VAL A 740 -17.06 4.95 -2.79
C VAL A 740 -17.20 5.53 -1.38
N ASP A 741 -17.72 6.75 -1.29
CA ASP A 741 -18.24 7.24 -0.01
C ASP A 741 -19.45 6.35 0.29
N ASP A 742 -19.35 5.53 1.33
CA ASP A 742 -20.51 4.87 1.95
C ASP A 742 -21.36 5.97 2.61
N ASP A 743 -22.02 6.78 1.78
CA ASP A 743 -23.09 7.63 2.24
C ASP A 743 -24.17 6.70 2.81
N HIS A 744 -24.48 6.92 4.09
CA HIS A 744 -25.59 6.32 4.79
C HIS A 744 -26.90 6.53 4.01
N HIS A 745 -27.21 5.59 3.13
CA HIS A 745 -28.56 5.25 2.76
C HIS A 745 -28.77 3.79 3.16
N ASP A 746 -29.40 3.67 4.33
CA ASP A 746 -30.45 2.73 4.70
C ASP A 746 -30.45 1.40 3.95
N GLY A 747 -30.45 0.30 4.69
CA GLY A 747 -30.46 -1.06 4.16
C GLY A 747 -31.73 -1.40 3.38
N GLU A 748 -31.86 -0.87 2.18
CA GLU A 748 -32.50 -1.58 1.10
C GLU A 748 -31.49 -2.63 0.62
N GLY A 749 -31.79 -3.88 1.00
CA GLY A 749 -31.15 -5.03 0.39
C GLY A 749 -31.16 -4.84 -1.12
N ILE A 750 -30.08 -5.27 -1.78
CA ILE A 750 -29.95 -5.30 -3.23
C ILE A 750 -31.20 -6.01 -3.77
N GLY A 751 -32.21 -5.23 -4.17
CA GLY A 751 -33.36 -5.76 -4.89
C GLY A 751 -32.83 -6.41 -6.16
N GLU A 752 -33.46 -7.50 -6.58
CA GLU A 752 -33.13 -8.28 -7.79
C GLU A 752 -33.10 -7.45 -9.10
N ASN A 753 -33.33 -6.14 -9.03
CA ASN A 753 -33.34 -5.18 -10.14
C ASN A 753 -32.07 -4.30 -10.24
N THR A 754 -30.89 -4.75 -9.79
CA THR A 754 -29.63 -4.02 -10.06
C THR A 754 -29.11 -4.31 -11.48
N ARG A 755 -29.99 -4.11 -12.47
CA ARG A 755 -29.88 -4.63 -13.83
C ARG A 755 -29.85 -3.55 -14.92
N GLU A 756 -29.98 -2.28 -14.58
CA GLU A 756 -30.29 -1.23 -15.56
C GLU A 756 -29.20 -0.92 -16.60
N TRP A 757 -27.90 -1.06 -16.32
CA TRP A 757 -26.84 -0.73 -17.31
C TRP A 757 -26.26 -1.95 -18.05
N MET A 758 -26.47 -3.16 -17.53
CA MET A 758 -26.05 -4.42 -18.17
C MET A 758 -27.16 -5.03 -19.03
N ASP A 759 -28.39 -4.54 -18.90
CA ASP A 759 -29.55 -4.96 -19.70
C ASP A 759 -29.72 -4.12 -20.99
N ASP A 760 -28.90 -3.08 -21.19
CA ASP A 760 -28.83 -2.36 -22.47
C ASP A 760 -28.36 -3.33 -23.56
N GLU A 761 -29.12 -3.42 -24.65
CA GLU A 761 -28.70 -4.21 -25.82
C GLU A 761 -27.34 -3.69 -26.30
N LEU A 762 -26.35 -4.58 -26.38
CA LEU A 762 -25.03 -4.26 -26.93
C LEU A 762 -25.24 -3.68 -28.33
N VAL A 763 -24.89 -2.40 -28.50
CA VAL A 763 -24.93 -1.74 -29.79
C VAL A 763 -24.10 -2.57 -30.77
N GLY A 764 -24.69 -2.93 -31.92
CA GLY A 764 -23.99 -3.67 -32.95
C GLY A 764 -22.87 -2.83 -33.55
N VAL A 765 -21.63 -3.05 -33.11
CA VAL A 765 -20.47 -2.32 -33.62
C VAL A 765 -19.77 -3.10 -34.73
N VAL A 766 -19.47 -2.44 -35.85
CA VAL A 766 -18.70 -3.03 -36.95
C VAL A 766 -17.22 -3.11 -36.54
N PRO A 767 -16.61 -4.31 -36.51
CA PRO A 767 -15.22 -4.47 -36.09
C PRO A 767 -14.25 -3.73 -37.01
N GLN A 768 -13.28 -3.02 -36.43
CA GLN A 768 -12.26 -2.27 -37.17
C GLN A 768 -10.88 -2.95 -37.11
N PRO A 769 -10.14 -3.05 -38.24
CA PRO A 769 -8.84 -3.70 -38.26
C PRO A 769 -7.74 -2.89 -37.55
N ASN A 770 -7.86 -1.56 -37.49
CA ASN A 770 -6.92 -0.64 -36.88
C ASN A 770 -7.65 0.64 -36.42
N PHE A 771 -6.93 1.58 -35.81
CA PHE A 771 -7.51 2.84 -35.35
C PHE A 771 -7.72 3.88 -36.47
N SER A 772 -7.24 3.60 -37.70
CA SER A 772 -7.44 4.34 -38.97
C SER A 772 -7.46 5.87 -38.89
N THR A 773 -8.58 6.48 -38.51
CA THR A 773 -8.78 7.93 -38.50
C THR A 773 -7.79 8.67 -37.60
N VAL A 774 -7.45 8.12 -36.42
CA VAL A 774 -6.49 8.75 -35.49
C VAL A 774 -5.07 8.70 -36.04
N GLU A 775 -4.71 7.60 -36.70
CA GLU A 775 -3.38 7.35 -37.26
C GLU A 775 -3.05 8.26 -38.45
N GLN A 776 -4.01 9.07 -38.92
CA GLN A 776 -3.78 10.13 -39.90
C GLN A 776 -3.18 11.39 -39.29
N ASP A 777 -3.58 11.72 -38.05
CA ASP A 777 -3.24 12.94 -37.34
C ASP A 777 -2.11 12.74 -36.31
N ALA A 778 -1.95 11.51 -35.80
CA ALA A 778 -0.95 11.18 -34.79
C ALA A 778 -0.31 9.78 -34.97
N ASP A 779 0.95 9.65 -34.58
CA ASP A 779 1.67 8.37 -34.49
C ASP A 779 1.44 7.71 -33.13
N LEU A 780 0.59 6.68 -33.11
CA LEU A 780 0.29 5.90 -31.90
C LEU A 780 1.47 5.02 -31.43
N ASP A 781 2.48 4.82 -32.27
CA ASP A 781 3.69 4.06 -31.95
C ASP A 781 4.82 4.97 -31.40
N ALA A 782 4.54 6.25 -31.19
CA ALA A 782 5.49 7.20 -30.63
C ALA A 782 5.90 6.84 -29.20
N SER A 783 7.21 6.86 -28.94
CA SER A 783 7.82 6.57 -27.63
C SER A 783 7.25 7.43 -26.49
N GLU A 784 6.87 8.66 -26.80
CA GLU A 784 6.29 9.63 -25.88
C GLU A 784 4.94 9.15 -25.30
N LEU A 785 4.14 8.42 -26.08
CA LEU A 785 2.87 7.82 -25.65
C LEU A 785 3.08 6.50 -24.88
N GLU A 786 4.16 5.78 -25.20
CA GLU A 786 4.52 4.57 -24.46
C GLU A 786 4.86 4.86 -23.01
N ASP A 787 5.71 5.87 -22.81
CA ASP A 787 6.24 6.24 -21.49
C ASP A 787 5.15 6.79 -20.58
N LEU A 788 4.18 7.53 -21.12
CA LEU A 788 3.04 8.09 -20.38
C LEU A 788 2.19 7.05 -19.65
N LEU A 789 2.12 5.82 -20.19
CA LEU A 789 1.25 4.75 -19.69
C LEU A 789 2.01 3.55 -19.15
N ALA A 790 3.34 3.64 -19.10
CA ALA A 790 4.15 2.55 -18.63
C ALA A 790 3.83 2.25 -17.15
N ASP A 791 3.76 0.97 -16.79
CA ASP A 791 3.60 0.58 -15.39
C ASP A 791 4.90 0.80 -14.57
N ARG A 792 6.02 1.17 -15.23
CA ARG A 792 7.32 1.45 -14.59
C ARG A 792 8.09 2.56 -15.34
N PRO A 793 8.82 3.43 -14.63
CA PRO A 793 9.62 4.48 -15.27
C PRO A 793 10.80 3.87 -16.04
N ARG A 794 10.98 4.28 -17.31
CA ARG A 794 12.16 3.91 -18.12
C ARG A 794 13.39 4.73 -17.68
N LYS A 795 14.56 4.08 -17.66
CA LYS A 795 15.83 4.63 -17.13
C LYS A 795 16.52 5.66 -18.03
N ASP A 796 16.08 5.86 -19.27
CA ASP A 796 16.76 6.74 -20.23
C ASP A 796 16.11 8.12 -20.33
N LYS A 797 16.15 8.91 -19.24
CA LYS A 797 15.95 10.36 -19.34
C LYS A 797 17.27 11.03 -19.74
N GLY A 798 17.58 11.00 -21.03
CA GLY A 798 18.53 11.95 -21.61
C GLY A 798 17.97 13.36 -21.40
N LYS A 799 18.69 14.20 -20.64
CA LYS A 799 18.32 15.61 -20.39
C LYS A 799 18.26 16.40 -21.71
N GLY A 800 17.11 16.40 -22.37
CA GLY A 800 16.75 17.38 -23.38
C GLY A 800 16.45 18.72 -22.70
N ARG A 801 17.49 19.38 -22.20
CA ARG A 801 17.39 20.77 -21.73
C ARG A 801 17.04 21.62 -22.95
N ALA A 802 15.90 22.31 -22.92
CA ALA A 802 15.58 23.34 -23.90
C ALA A 802 16.79 24.29 -24.00
N GLN A 803 17.36 24.42 -25.19
CA GLN A 803 18.26 25.53 -25.49
C GLN A 803 17.44 26.81 -25.35
N GLU A 804 17.88 27.73 -24.50
CA GLU A 804 17.39 29.11 -24.52
C GLU A 804 17.62 29.67 -25.94
N PRO A 805 16.63 30.36 -26.55
CA PRO A 805 16.85 31.03 -27.81
C PRO A 805 17.74 32.25 -27.55
N ASP A 806 18.91 32.27 -28.21
CA ASP A 806 19.71 33.49 -28.34
C ASP A 806 18.83 34.59 -28.98
N ARG A 807 18.87 35.80 -28.39
CA ARG A 807 18.23 36.99 -28.96
C ARG A 807 18.83 37.27 -30.34
N ILE A 808 18.06 37.04 -31.39
CA ILE A 808 18.36 37.53 -32.74
C ILE A 808 17.63 38.86 -32.93
N GLU A 809 18.39 39.88 -33.29
CA GLU A 809 17.90 41.24 -33.57
C GLU A 809 16.89 41.25 -34.74
N GLU A 810 15.89 42.13 -34.63
CA GLU A 810 14.86 42.37 -35.65
C GLU A 810 15.49 42.74 -37.00
N THR A 811 15.35 41.87 -38.00
CA THR A 811 15.48 42.25 -39.40
C THR A 811 14.10 42.13 -40.05
N THR A 812 13.58 43.27 -40.47
CA THR A 812 12.36 43.42 -41.26
C THR A 812 12.61 42.96 -42.69
N ASP A 813 12.11 41.79 -43.05
CA ASP A 813 11.95 41.39 -44.46
C ASP A 813 10.44 41.33 -44.76
N ASP A 814 9.98 42.34 -45.49
CA ASP A 814 8.63 42.43 -46.06
C ASP A 814 8.50 41.45 -47.23
N GLU A 815 7.93 40.27 -47.00
CA GLU A 815 7.38 39.44 -48.08
C GLU A 815 5.88 39.68 -48.22
N HIS A 816 5.48 40.17 -49.40
CA HIS A 816 4.09 40.40 -49.80
C HIS A 816 3.25 39.12 -49.68
N SER A 817 2.14 39.21 -48.96
CA SER A 817 1.14 38.16 -48.82
C SER A 817 0.22 38.11 -50.05
N ASP A 818 0.22 37.00 -50.77
CA ASP A 818 -0.88 36.63 -51.66
C ASP A 818 -2.12 36.26 -50.79
N GLU A 819 -3.24 36.94 -51.03
CA GLU A 819 -4.47 36.90 -50.22
C GLU A 819 -5.38 35.68 -50.45
N ASP A 820 -5.04 34.74 -51.35
CA ASP A 820 -6.04 33.83 -51.94
C ASP A 820 -6.11 32.38 -51.41
N ASP A 821 -5.54 32.06 -50.25
CA ASP A 821 -5.45 30.64 -49.80
C ASP A 821 -6.36 30.28 -48.59
N TRP A 822 -7.50 30.96 -48.46
CA TRP A 822 -8.52 30.62 -47.43
C TRP A 822 -9.51 29.54 -47.86
N ASP A 823 -9.60 29.21 -49.15
CA ASP A 823 -10.71 28.43 -49.74
C ASP A 823 -10.33 27.04 -50.32
N LEU A 824 -9.15 26.49 -50.00
CA LEU A 824 -8.77 25.13 -50.41
C LEU A 824 -8.63 24.16 -49.23
N ALA A 825 -9.77 23.80 -48.63
CA ALA A 825 -9.96 22.57 -47.86
C ALA A 825 -11.43 22.14 -47.81
#